data_AF-A0AAU6VI38-F1
#
_entry.id   AF-A0AAU6VI38-F1
#
_cell.length_a   1.000
_cell.length_b   1.000
_cell.length_c   1.000
_cell.angle_alpha   90.00
_cell.angle_beta   90.00
_cell.angle_gamma   90.00
#
_symmetry.space_group_name_H-M   'P 1'
#
loop_
_entity.id
_entity.type
_entity.pdbx_description
1 polymer ?
#
loop_
_entity_poly.entity_id
_entity_poly.type
_entity_poly.pdbx_seq_one_letter_code
_entity_poly.pdbx_strand_id
1 'polypeptide(L)'
;MSQTTIPLQFEQYLLDKITAGAAPNLDEFVFAYIPNLDPEQPIDRATGLPDESFIVHRQNVDQTARLNRNTLIYSVIVPSNVAPFTFNAMYLHDKNVPDSCGLIVHKTDETKESGMATTKSVAQEYDGAAEIAGIHIDPATWQIDYHARLFGIDEEIRLTQLDKYGHTAFISGFNVVKLTSNDYRIDPGIVYVGGLRCELKTAVTRTVTAKPNGLYVDVVREGSTLSKWENVPTIRVSNTPLSDYVDEQGYQHYVTRLAGIDASGNVQDWREWDIVSQTEAEEGTSAIRRFWSALRITQLISAWWNSSAMKTKLDGIQAGAQVNVATNLATTADATSRTVTSSTGTNAVLPAATTTVAGMMTGSDKAKLNGIQAGAQVNRPLGSGAGQVCEGNDPRLSNAREWIADIVPQAEAEGGESNTPRKWTAQRVRQAISKWALETLGTAAKFNTMSSNTDLTENTILKRGSFGLLTSTSQEVPHLNSFDDTNKPNSSTWSSRVGVTLGVRPFNNNYGTVVRYERFGPDDFALFSWSGHPEPKFSMRRWKHGVFSDWCDFLLENNEQQIGVKQDYKNESENRLANIAYKNITKKPILVTTNIPSSGYFEVSSDGITWQRVQQCSGVSGAPVSIMIPVDWWYRASSYFGNWMELK
;
A
#
# COMPACT_ATOMS: atom_id res chain seq x y z
N MET A 1 -22.35 -66.06 1.08
CA MET A 1 -20.91 -65.73 1.20
C MET A 1 -20.27 -66.73 2.14
N SER A 2 -19.00 -67.10 1.96
CA SER A 2 -18.28 -67.88 2.97
C SER A 2 -17.88 -66.98 4.13
N GLN A 3 -18.06 -67.46 5.36
CA GLN A 3 -17.57 -66.78 6.56
C GLN A 3 -16.24 -67.36 7.00
N THR A 4 -15.40 -66.55 7.64
CA THR A 4 -14.08 -66.96 8.12
C THR A 4 -13.82 -66.32 9.47
N THR A 5 -13.29 -67.08 10.43
CA THR A 5 -12.92 -66.55 11.74
C THR A 5 -11.66 -67.23 12.28
N ILE A 6 -10.93 -66.51 13.13
CA ILE A 6 -9.83 -67.05 13.92
C ILE A 6 -10.37 -67.38 15.31
N PRO A 7 -10.41 -68.67 15.71
CA PRO A 7 -10.97 -69.09 16.99
C PRO A 7 -10.05 -68.72 18.15
N LEU A 8 -10.60 -68.61 19.36
CA LEU A 8 -9.84 -68.31 20.59
C LEU A 8 -8.77 -69.37 20.87
N GLN A 9 -8.99 -70.61 20.42
CA GLN A 9 -8.01 -71.69 20.49
C GLN A 9 -6.73 -71.38 19.71
N PHE A 10 -6.81 -70.63 18.60
CA PHE A 10 -5.61 -70.20 17.88
C PHE A 10 -4.77 -69.24 18.71
N GLU A 11 -5.40 -68.29 19.39
CA GLU A 11 -4.70 -67.31 20.21
C GLU A 11 -3.92 -68.00 21.33
N GLN A 12 -4.53 -69.00 21.97
CA GLN A 12 -3.89 -69.80 23.00
C GLN A 12 -2.77 -70.68 22.42
N TYR A 13 -3.02 -71.38 21.32
CA TYR A 13 -2.01 -72.16 20.60
C TYR A 13 -0.80 -71.31 20.18
N LEU A 14 -1.06 -70.10 19.65
CA LEU A 14 -0.03 -69.18 19.20
C LEU A 14 0.83 -68.70 20.37
N LEU A 15 0.19 -68.34 21.49
CA LEU A 15 0.88 -67.95 22.72
C LEU A 15 1.76 -69.09 23.25
N ASP A 16 1.26 -70.33 23.25
CA ASP A 16 2.01 -71.50 23.70
C ASP A 16 3.25 -71.76 22.83
N LYS A 17 3.12 -71.66 21.49
CA LYS A 17 4.24 -71.81 20.55
C LYS A 17 5.29 -70.71 20.75
N ILE A 18 4.86 -69.45 20.83
CA ILE A 18 5.76 -68.30 21.06
C ILE A 18 6.51 -68.46 22.39
N THR A 19 5.81 -68.85 23.46
CA THR A 19 6.41 -69.06 24.79
C THR A 19 7.41 -70.21 24.79
N ALA A 20 7.15 -71.26 24.00
CA ALA A 20 8.07 -72.37 23.79
C ALA A 20 9.23 -72.05 22.81
N GLY A 21 9.30 -70.84 22.25
CA GLY A 21 10.31 -70.45 21.26
C GLY A 21 10.15 -71.14 19.90
N ALA A 22 8.96 -71.62 19.58
CA ALA A 22 8.62 -72.31 18.33
C ALA A 22 7.67 -71.46 17.46
N ALA A 23 7.67 -71.71 16.16
CA ALA A 23 6.71 -71.11 15.23
C ALA A 23 5.39 -71.92 15.19
N PRO A 24 4.23 -71.27 14.95
CA PRO A 24 3.00 -71.97 14.62
C PRO A 24 3.19 -72.77 13.32
N ASN A 25 2.70 -74.01 13.30
CA ASN A 25 2.82 -74.93 12.17
C ASN A 25 1.45 -75.53 11.83
N LEU A 26 0.59 -74.73 11.19
CA LEU A 26 -0.71 -75.19 10.71
C LEU A 26 -0.51 -76.01 9.43
N ASP A 27 -0.30 -77.31 9.59
CA ASP A 27 0.16 -78.22 8.54
C ASP A 27 -0.92 -79.18 8.02
N GLU A 28 -2.16 -79.06 8.49
CA GLU A 28 -3.30 -79.88 8.05
C GLU A 28 -4.55 -79.04 7.75
N PHE A 29 -5.19 -79.34 6.61
CA PHE A 29 -6.56 -78.97 6.31
C PHE A 29 -7.52 -80.07 6.78
N VAL A 30 -8.57 -79.65 7.48
CA VAL A 30 -9.67 -80.52 7.90
C VAL A 30 -10.95 -80.08 7.19
N PHE A 31 -11.59 -81.00 6.49
CA PHE A 31 -12.88 -80.79 5.82
C PHE A 31 -13.98 -81.48 6.61
N ALA A 32 -15.04 -80.75 6.92
CA ALA A 32 -16.16 -81.27 7.70
C ALA A 32 -17.51 -80.95 7.05
N TYR A 33 -18.48 -81.81 7.36
CA TYR A 33 -19.89 -81.62 7.03
C TYR A 33 -20.70 -81.46 8.32
N ILE A 34 -21.07 -80.22 8.63
CA ILE A 34 -21.87 -79.87 9.80
C ILE A 34 -23.35 -79.82 9.38
N PRO A 35 -24.22 -80.71 9.90
CA PRO A 35 -25.64 -80.70 9.55
C PRO A 35 -26.33 -79.40 9.98
N ASN A 36 -27.20 -78.88 9.11
CA ASN A 36 -27.97 -77.65 9.36
C ASN A 36 -27.10 -76.40 9.62
N LEU A 37 -25.89 -76.37 9.08
CA LEU A 37 -25.03 -75.19 9.15
C LEU A 37 -25.65 -74.03 8.36
N ASP A 38 -25.90 -72.91 9.03
CA ASP A 38 -26.30 -71.66 8.38
C ASP A 38 -25.04 -70.84 8.03
N PRO A 39 -24.66 -70.75 6.74
CA PRO A 39 -23.46 -70.00 6.32
C PRO A 39 -23.62 -68.48 6.45
N GLU A 40 -24.82 -67.97 6.72
CA GLU A 40 -25.05 -66.54 6.94
C GLU A 40 -24.88 -66.12 8.42
N GLN A 41 -24.86 -67.07 9.36
CA GLN A 41 -24.63 -66.77 10.78
C GLN A 41 -23.14 -66.57 11.09
N PRO A 42 -22.78 -65.54 11.86
CA PRO A 42 -21.44 -65.36 12.44
C PRO A 42 -20.90 -66.63 13.09
N ILE A 43 -19.68 -67.04 12.74
CA ILE A 43 -19.00 -68.16 13.39
C ILE A 43 -18.61 -67.77 14.83
N ASP A 44 -19.08 -68.55 15.81
CA ASP A 44 -18.69 -68.37 17.21
C ASP A 44 -17.20 -68.68 17.41
N ARG A 45 -16.43 -67.68 17.87
CA ARG A 45 -14.98 -67.78 18.06
C ARG A 45 -14.58 -68.74 19.19
N ALA A 46 -15.50 -69.11 20.09
CA ALA A 46 -15.24 -70.12 21.11
C ALA A 46 -15.25 -71.55 20.55
N THR A 47 -15.74 -71.74 19.33
CA THR A 47 -15.74 -73.04 18.66
C THR A 47 -14.36 -73.39 18.10
N GLY A 48 -14.11 -74.70 18.01
CA GLY A 48 -12.83 -75.26 17.57
C GLY A 48 -12.99 -76.24 16.42
N LEU A 49 -12.11 -77.24 16.38
CA LEU A 49 -12.33 -78.40 15.53
C LEU A 49 -13.68 -79.07 15.87
N PRO A 50 -14.43 -79.53 14.85
CA PRO A 50 -15.66 -80.25 15.07
C PRO A 50 -15.37 -81.66 15.59
N ASP A 51 -16.40 -82.32 16.11
CA ASP A 51 -16.33 -83.74 16.46
C ASP A 51 -15.92 -84.57 15.23
N GLU A 52 -15.11 -85.61 15.45
CA GLU A 52 -14.59 -86.47 14.37
C GLU A 52 -15.69 -87.10 13.51
N SER A 53 -16.89 -87.30 14.06
CA SER A 53 -18.03 -87.82 13.29
C SER A 53 -18.49 -86.89 12.16
N PHE A 54 -18.15 -85.60 12.22
CA PHE A 54 -18.47 -84.62 11.17
C PHE A 54 -17.32 -84.42 10.18
N ILE A 55 -16.13 -84.97 10.44
CA ILE A 55 -14.96 -84.79 9.58
C ILE A 55 -15.02 -85.79 8.44
N VAL A 56 -15.01 -85.27 7.22
CA VAL A 56 -15.15 -86.07 5.99
C VAL A 56 -13.81 -86.31 5.29
N HIS A 57 -12.83 -85.42 5.48
CA HIS A 57 -11.49 -85.57 4.90
C HIS A 57 -10.45 -84.76 5.67
N ARG A 58 -9.23 -85.28 5.77
CA ARG A 58 -8.05 -84.58 6.32
C ARG A 58 -6.91 -84.69 5.33
N GLN A 59 -6.13 -83.61 5.16
CA GLN A 59 -4.99 -83.61 4.27
C GLN A 59 -3.94 -82.59 4.70
N ASN A 60 -2.65 -82.93 4.52
CA ASN A 60 -1.57 -81.99 4.76
C ASN A 60 -1.71 -80.74 3.86
N VAL A 61 -1.27 -79.59 4.38
CA VAL A 61 -1.09 -78.37 3.59
C VAL A 61 -0.02 -78.64 2.53
N ASP A 62 -0.33 -78.34 1.27
CA ASP A 62 0.58 -78.53 0.14
C ASP A 62 1.50 -77.31 -0.04
N GLN A 63 0.97 -76.10 0.16
CA GLN A 63 1.73 -74.87 0.00
C GLN A 63 1.33 -73.81 1.04
N THR A 64 2.34 -73.10 1.53
CA THR A 64 2.18 -71.92 2.39
C THR A 64 2.84 -70.72 1.74
N ALA A 65 2.19 -69.57 1.81
CA ALA A 65 2.74 -68.33 1.28
C ALA A 65 2.38 -67.13 2.14
N ARG A 66 3.12 -66.04 1.97
CA ARG A 66 2.88 -64.75 2.62
C ARG A 66 2.25 -63.79 1.62
N LEU A 67 1.03 -63.32 1.88
CA LEU A 67 0.40 -62.30 1.06
C LEU A 67 0.95 -60.90 1.37
N ASN A 68 1.12 -60.58 2.65
CA ASN A 68 1.73 -59.36 3.17
C ASN A 68 2.31 -59.63 4.58
N ARG A 69 2.77 -58.61 5.31
CA ARG A 69 3.37 -58.78 6.65
C ARG A 69 2.46 -59.54 7.64
N ASN A 70 1.16 -59.33 7.57
CA ASN A 70 0.16 -59.78 8.54
C ASN A 70 -0.73 -60.93 8.02
N THR A 71 -0.58 -61.36 6.77
CA THR A 71 -1.46 -62.36 6.17
C THR A 71 -0.69 -63.52 5.56
N LEU A 72 -1.03 -64.73 5.99
CA LEU A 72 -0.54 -66.00 5.47
C LEU A 72 -1.63 -66.71 4.65
N ILE A 73 -1.23 -67.37 3.57
CA ILE A 73 -2.09 -68.21 2.76
C ILE A 73 -1.66 -69.66 2.92
N TYR A 74 -2.61 -70.53 3.24
CA TYR A 74 -2.44 -71.97 3.28
C TYR A 74 -3.26 -72.57 2.16
N SER A 75 -2.70 -73.55 1.45
CA SER A 75 -3.36 -74.18 0.33
C SER A 75 -3.23 -75.69 0.34
N VAL A 76 -4.28 -76.36 -0.15
CA VAL A 76 -4.35 -77.81 -0.33
C VAL A 76 -4.90 -78.14 -1.71
N ILE A 77 -4.30 -79.14 -2.35
CA ILE A 77 -4.71 -79.72 -3.62
C ILE A 77 -5.18 -81.13 -3.33
N VAL A 78 -6.49 -81.35 -3.27
CA VAL A 78 -7.06 -82.70 -3.12
C VAL A 78 -7.08 -83.37 -4.49
N PRO A 79 -6.26 -84.40 -4.74
CA PRO A 79 -6.09 -84.96 -6.06
C PRO A 79 -7.33 -85.73 -6.55
N SER A 80 -7.37 -86.01 -7.87
CA SER A 80 -8.52 -86.66 -8.53
C SER A 80 -8.77 -88.10 -8.08
N ASN A 81 -7.77 -88.75 -7.49
CA ASN A 81 -7.84 -90.12 -6.97
C ASN A 81 -8.44 -90.22 -5.56
N VAL A 82 -8.74 -89.10 -4.89
CA VAL A 82 -9.45 -89.08 -3.61
C VAL A 82 -10.95 -89.26 -3.88
N ALA A 83 -11.58 -90.15 -3.10
CA ALA A 83 -13.00 -90.42 -3.17
C ALA A 83 -13.84 -89.13 -2.99
N PRO A 84 -15.03 -89.05 -3.61
CA PRO A 84 -15.88 -87.87 -3.47
C PRO A 84 -16.39 -87.72 -2.04
N PHE A 85 -16.47 -86.49 -1.56
CA PHE A 85 -17.05 -86.12 -0.28
C PHE A 85 -17.67 -84.72 -0.36
N THR A 86 -18.70 -84.49 0.46
CA THR A 86 -19.36 -83.18 0.59
C THR A 86 -18.94 -82.54 1.90
N PHE A 87 -18.61 -81.25 1.88
CA PHE A 87 -18.19 -80.49 3.04
C PHE A 87 -18.80 -79.10 2.99
N ASN A 88 -19.03 -78.51 4.16
CA ASN A 88 -19.53 -77.14 4.31
C ASN A 88 -18.72 -76.34 5.34
N ALA A 89 -17.69 -76.95 5.93
CA ALA A 89 -16.71 -76.28 6.77
C ALA A 89 -15.27 -76.74 6.45
N MET A 90 -14.31 -75.82 6.57
CA MET A 90 -12.88 -76.09 6.45
C MET A 90 -12.13 -75.50 7.66
N TYR A 91 -11.11 -76.21 8.13
CA TYR A 91 -10.30 -75.80 9.26
C TYR A 91 -8.81 -75.90 8.94
N LEU A 92 -8.01 -75.03 9.54
CA LEU A 92 -6.56 -75.18 9.63
C LEU A 92 -6.18 -75.75 11.00
N HIS A 93 -5.32 -76.77 11.00
CA HIS A 93 -4.93 -77.51 12.19
C HIS A 93 -3.41 -77.77 12.19
N ASP A 94 -2.79 -77.78 13.37
CA ASP A 94 -1.46 -78.38 13.57
C ASP A 94 -1.70 -79.84 13.99
N LYS A 95 -1.41 -80.78 13.09
CA LYS A 95 -1.71 -82.22 13.32
C LYS A 95 -0.97 -82.83 14.51
N ASN A 96 0.02 -82.13 15.05
CA ASN A 96 0.81 -82.56 16.20
C ASN A 96 0.24 -82.02 17.52
N VAL A 97 -0.79 -81.16 17.47
CA VAL A 97 -1.43 -80.54 18.63
C VAL A 97 -2.95 -80.76 18.54
N PRO A 98 -3.49 -81.76 19.26
CA PRO A 98 -4.86 -82.26 19.08
C PRO A 98 -5.97 -81.19 19.14
N ASP A 99 -5.84 -80.22 20.04
CA ASP A 99 -6.86 -79.17 20.26
C ASP A 99 -6.52 -77.86 19.54
N SER A 100 -5.57 -77.87 18.59
CA SER A 100 -5.24 -76.67 17.82
C SER A 100 -6.28 -76.39 16.74
N CYS A 101 -6.68 -75.13 16.60
CA CYS A 101 -7.50 -74.70 15.47
C CYS A 101 -7.03 -73.31 15.07
N GLY A 102 -6.49 -73.17 13.86
CA GLY A 102 -5.92 -71.91 13.39
C GLY A 102 -6.90 -70.99 12.69
N LEU A 103 -7.84 -71.57 11.96
CA LEU A 103 -8.81 -70.84 11.15
C LEU A 103 -10.03 -71.72 10.93
N ILE A 104 -11.21 -71.11 10.95
CA ILE A 104 -12.48 -71.76 10.61
C ILE A 104 -13.10 -71.04 9.42
N VAL A 105 -13.54 -71.80 8.42
CA VAL A 105 -14.26 -71.31 7.25
C VAL A 105 -15.60 -72.04 7.13
N HIS A 106 -16.71 -71.32 7.23
CA HIS A 106 -18.06 -71.84 6.95
C HIS A 106 -18.53 -71.39 5.57
N LYS A 107 -19.23 -72.28 4.87
CA LYS A 107 -19.67 -72.05 3.49
C LYS A 107 -20.89 -72.91 3.18
N THR A 108 -21.48 -72.66 2.01
CA THR A 108 -22.48 -73.55 1.44
C THR A 108 -21.84 -74.90 1.08
N ASP A 109 -22.65 -75.95 1.12
CA ASP A 109 -22.27 -77.31 0.73
C ASP A 109 -21.51 -77.33 -0.59
N GLU A 110 -20.30 -77.90 -0.57
CA GLU A 110 -19.48 -78.15 -1.74
C GLU A 110 -19.13 -79.64 -1.80
N THR A 111 -19.28 -80.24 -2.98
CA THR A 111 -18.89 -81.62 -3.23
C THR A 111 -17.59 -81.66 -4.02
N LYS A 112 -16.61 -82.39 -3.48
CA LYS A 112 -15.45 -82.85 -4.23
C LYS A 112 -15.92 -83.96 -5.18
N GLU A 113 -15.95 -83.67 -6.47
CA GLU A 113 -16.42 -84.62 -7.48
C GLU A 113 -15.39 -85.72 -7.80
N SER A 114 -15.90 -86.88 -8.22
CA SER A 114 -15.09 -88.04 -8.64
C SER A 114 -14.26 -87.70 -9.88
N GLY A 115 -12.98 -88.07 -9.88
CA GLY A 115 -12.08 -87.87 -11.02
C GLY A 115 -11.59 -86.43 -11.24
N MET A 116 -12.05 -85.45 -10.47
CA MET A 116 -11.60 -84.05 -10.54
C MET A 116 -10.67 -83.73 -9.38
N ALA A 117 -9.57 -82.99 -9.57
CA ALA A 117 -8.83 -82.42 -8.45
C ALA A 117 -9.53 -81.13 -7.97
N THR A 118 -9.49 -80.83 -6.68
CA THR A 118 -9.94 -79.53 -6.16
C THR A 118 -8.80 -78.84 -5.41
N THR A 119 -8.68 -77.53 -5.58
CA THR A 119 -7.70 -76.71 -4.88
C THR A 119 -8.43 -75.76 -3.95
N LYS A 120 -7.99 -75.67 -2.70
CA LYS A 120 -8.51 -74.73 -1.71
C LYS A 120 -7.38 -73.92 -1.12
N SER A 121 -7.64 -72.64 -0.95
CA SER A 121 -6.74 -71.69 -0.30
C SER A 121 -7.51 -70.90 0.73
N VAL A 122 -6.92 -70.67 1.90
CA VAL A 122 -7.49 -69.83 2.95
C VAL A 122 -6.44 -68.84 3.42
N ALA A 123 -6.90 -67.62 3.74
CA ALA A 123 -6.04 -66.57 4.26
C ALA A 123 -6.25 -66.43 5.78
N GLN A 124 -5.16 -66.46 6.54
CA GLN A 124 -5.14 -66.24 7.97
C GLN A 124 -4.43 -64.92 8.25
N GLU A 125 -5.11 -63.97 8.91
CA GLU A 125 -4.61 -62.61 9.16
C GLU A 125 -4.47 -62.33 10.66
N TYR A 126 -3.25 -61.98 11.09
CA TYR A 126 -2.94 -61.51 12.44
C TYR A 126 -1.62 -60.71 12.44
N ASP A 127 -1.41 -59.86 13.45
CA ASP A 127 -0.27 -58.95 13.44
C ASP A 127 1.08 -59.69 13.45
N GLY A 128 1.96 -59.36 12.51
CA GLY A 128 3.27 -59.99 12.38
C GLY A 128 3.25 -61.47 11.94
N ALA A 129 2.13 -61.98 11.38
CA ALA A 129 1.97 -63.40 11.04
C ALA A 129 3.15 -64.01 10.25
N ALA A 130 3.67 -63.29 9.26
CA ALA A 130 4.79 -63.76 8.45
C ALA A 130 6.09 -63.98 9.24
N GLU A 131 6.34 -63.09 10.20
CA GLU A 131 7.53 -63.09 11.03
C GLU A 131 7.43 -64.17 12.10
N ILE A 132 6.26 -64.29 12.75
CA ILE A 132 6.00 -65.28 13.80
C ILE A 132 6.02 -66.71 13.24
N ALA A 133 5.41 -66.95 12.07
CA ALA A 133 5.40 -68.27 11.43
C ALA A 133 6.69 -68.61 10.67
N GLY A 134 7.59 -67.64 10.45
CA GLY A 134 8.81 -67.82 9.66
C GLY A 134 8.57 -68.09 8.16
N ILE A 135 7.42 -67.67 7.62
CA ILE A 135 7.04 -67.88 6.22
C ILE A 135 7.31 -66.60 5.43
N HIS A 136 8.26 -66.67 4.49
CA HIS A 136 8.73 -65.52 3.69
C HIS A 136 8.60 -65.72 2.18
N ILE A 137 7.97 -66.82 1.76
CA ILE A 137 7.76 -67.15 0.34
C ILE A 137 6.52 -66.41 -0.15
N ASP A 138 6.62 -65.70 -1.28
CA ASP A 138 5.48 -65.00 -1.88
C ASP A 138 4.47 -65.98 -2.53
N PRO A 139 3.18 -65.62 -2.68
CA PRO A 139 2.15 -66.56 -3.13
C PRO A 139 2.28 -66.91 -4.61
N ALA A 140 2.04 -68.18 -4.93
CA ALA A 140 1.93 -68.62 -6.31
C ALA A 140 0.69 -67.98 -6.98
N THR A 141 0.70 -67.86 -8.30
CA THR A 141 -0.36 -67.19 -9.08
C THR A 141 -1.77 -67.72 -8.75
N TRP A 142 -1.96 -69.03 -8.64
CA TRP A 142 -3.27 -69.62 -8.33
C TRP A 142 -3.72 -69.42 -6.87
N GLN A 143 -2.86 -68.94 -5.97
CA GLN A 143 -3.20 -68.68 -4.57
C GLN A 143 -3.84 -67.30 -4.34
N ILE A 144 -3.81 -66.41 -5.34
CA ILE A 144 -4.29 -65.03 -5.25
C ILE A 144 -5.60 -64.87 -6.04
N ASP A 145 -6.54 -64.12 -5.47
CA ASP A 145 -7.72 -63.66 -6.23
C ASP A 145 -7.33 -62.56 -7.23
N TYR A 146 -6.96 -62.99 -8.44
CA TYR A 146 -6.65 -62.08 -9.54
C TYR A 146 -7.85 -61.27 -10.02
N HIS A 147 -9.09 -61.74 -9.80
CA HIS A 147 -10.27 -60.99 -10.23
C HIS A 147 -10.38 -59.70 -9.42
N ALA A 148 -10.35 -59.79 -8.09
CA ALA A 148 -10.38 -58.63 -7.22
C ALA A 148 -9.24 -57.64 -7.53
N ARG A 149 -8.03 -58.16 -7.77
CA ARG A 149 -6.88 -57.31 -8.13
C ARG A 149 -7.05 -56.61 -9.47
N LEU A 150 -7.56 -57.30 -10.50
CA LEU A 150 -7.79 -56.71 -11.81
C LEU A 150 -8.90 -55.65 -11.78
N PHE A 151 -10.00 -55.89 -11.05
CA PHE A 151 -11.04 -54.88 -10.85
C PHE A 151 -10.51 -53.65 -10.10
N GLY A 152 -9.65 -53.84 -9.10
CA GLY A 152 -8.98 -52.74 -8.41
C GLY A 152 -8.11 -51.89 -9.35
N ILE A 153 -7.35 -52.53 -10.24
CA ILE A 153 -6.53 -51.83 -11.25
C ILE A 153 -7.40 -51.09 -12.26
N ASP A 154 -8.47 -51.71 -12.76
CA ASP A 154 -9.40 -51.07 -13.71
C ASP A 154 -10.07 -49.84 -13.09
N GLU A 155 -10.45 -49.92 -11.81
CA GLU A 155 -11.03 -48.80 -11.08
C GLU A 155 -10.01 -47.69 -10.79
N GLU A 156 -8.77 -48.04 -10.43
CA GLU A 156 -7.68 -47.07 -10.25
C GLU A 156 -7.37 -46.32 -11.55
N ILE A 157 -7.38 -47.01 -12.70
CA ILE A 157 -7.24 -46.39 -14.02
C ILE A 157 -8.40 -45.42 -14.28
N ARG A 158 -9.65 -45.82 -14.01
CA ARG A 158 -10.83 -44.95 -14.20
C ARG A 158 -10.74 -43.70 -13.33
N LEU A 159 -10.42 -43.84 -12.03
CA LEU A 159 -10.27 -42.73 -11.10
C LEU A 159 -9.13 -41.79 -11.51
N THR A 160 -8.01 -42.33 -11.97
CA THR A 160 -6.89 -41.51 -12.49
C THR A 160 -7.32 -40.66 -13.68
N GLN A 161 -8.12 -41.22 -14.60
CA GLN A 161 -8.65 -40.44 -15.72
C GLN A 161 -9.71 -39.43 -15.28
N LEU A 162 -10.53 -39.77 -14.28
CA LEU A 162 -11.50 -38.85 -13.67
C LEU A 162 -10.81 -37.64 -13.04
N ASP A 163 -9.73 -37.84 -12.28
CA ASP A 163 -8.96 -36.75 -11.67
C ASP A 163 -8.30 -35.84 -12.72
N LYS A 164 -7.91 -36.42 -13.86
CA LYS A 164 -7.23 -35.70 -14.95
C LYS A 164 -8.18 -34.92 -15.85
N TYR A 165 -9.33 -35.50 -16.19
CA TYR A 165 -10.26 -34.97 -17.19
C TYR A 165 -11.57 -34.48 -16.58
N GLY A 166 -11.77 -34.63 -15.27
CA GLY A 166 -13.06 -34.38 -14.64
C GLY A 166 -14.09 -35.43 -15.03
N HIS A 167 -15.35 -35.15 -14.67
CA HIS A 167 -16.47 -36.04 -14.98
C HIS A 167 -16.65 -36.23 -16.49
N THR A 168 -16.50 -35.17 -17.30
CA THR A 168 -16.71 -35.22 -18.74
C THR A 168 -15.60 -34.48 -19.48
N ALA A 169 -15.02 -35.10 -20.51
CA ALA A 169 -14.13 -34.41 -21.45
C ALA A 169 -14.31 -34.90 -22.90
N PHE A 170 -14.80 -34.04 -23.77
CA PHE A 170 -14.83 -34.29 -25.22
C PHE A 170 -13.46 -33.95 -25.82
N ILE A 171 -12.80 -34.96 -26.39
CA ILE A 171 -11.46 -34.80 -27.01
C ILE A 171 -11.58 -34.45 -28.49
N SER A 172 -12.50 -35.11 -29.18
CA SER A 172 -12.76 -34.90 -30.61
C SER A 172 -14.16 -35.41 -30.98
N GLY A 173 -14.73 -34.85 -32.05
CA GLY A 173 -15.97 -35.38 -32.62
C GLY A 173 -17.20 -35.19 -31.73
N PHE A 174 -18.16 -36.13 -31.81
CA PHE A 174 -19.45 -36.04 -31.10
C PHE A 174 -20.27 -34.78 -31.47
N ASN A 175 -20.06 -34.21 -32.66
CA ASN A 175 -20.88 -33.09 -33.13
C ASN A 175 -22.27 -33.62 -33.48
N VAL A 176 -23.31 -32.89 -33.07
CA VAL A 176 -24.69 -33.20 -33.41
C VAL A 176 -25.11 -32.35 -34.60
N VAL A 177 -25.45 -33.00 -35.71
CA VAL A 177 -25.87 -32.36 -36.96
C VAL A 177 -27.30 -32.78 -37.26
N LYS A 178 -28.20 -31.81 -37.40
CA LYS A 178 -29.57 -32.06 -37.86
C LYS A 178 -29.55 -32.49 -39.33
N LEU A 179 -30.10 -33.66 -39.63
CA LEU A 179 -30.24 -34.17 -41.00
C LEU A 179 -31.63 -33.88 -41.58
N THR A 180 -32.66 -34.24 -40.82
CA THR A 180 -34.08 -34.07 -41.23
C THR A 180 -34.83 -33.32 -40.12
N SER A 181 -36.17 -33.27 -40.21
CA SER A 181 -36.97 -32.68 -39.12
C SER A 181 -36.71 -33.42 -37.79
N ASN A 182 -36.58 -34.74 -37.79
CA ASN A 182 -36.50 -35.55 -36.57
C ASN A 182 -35.17 -36.31 -36.41
N ASP A 183 -34.34 -36.42 -37.44
CA ASP A 183 -33.10 -37.20 -37.38
C ASP A 183 -31.87 -36.31 -37.18
N TYR A 184 -31.02 -36.72 -36.24
CA TYR A 184 -29.78 -36.05 -35.85
C TYR A 184 -28.63 -37.04 -35.95
N ARG A 185 -27.56 -36.65 -36.66
CA ARG A 185 -26.32 -37.41 -36.76
C ARG A 185 -25.35 -36.97 -35.68
N ILE A 186 -24.75 -37.93 -34.99
CA ILE A 186 -23.66 -37.74 -34.06
C ILE A 186 -22.39 -38.22 -34.77
N ASP A 187 -21.45 -37.30 -34.99
CA ASP A 187 -20.20 -37.61 -35.70
C ASP A 187 -19.24 -38.47 -34.83
N PRO A 188 -18.40 -39.34 -35.43
CA PRO A 188 -17.38 -40.13 -34.72
C PRO A 188 -16.47 -39.27 -33.86
N GLY A 189 -15.99 -39.80 -32.74
CA GLY A 189 -15.19 -39.01 -31.80
C GLY A 189 -14.73 -39.77 -30.55
N ILE A 190 -14.02 -39.07 -29.68
CA ILE A 190 -13.52 -39.58 -28.40
C ILE A 190 -14.03 -38.69 -27.26
N VAL A 191 -14.55 -39.33 -26.21
CA VAL A 191 -15.04 -38.68 -24.99
C VAL A 191 -14.64 -39.48 -23.75
N TYR A 192 -14.34 -38.79 -22.65
CA TYR A 192 -14.26 -39.39 -21.31
C TYR A 192 -15.54 -39.05 -20.55
N VAL A 193 -16.18 -40.04 -19.93
CA VAL A 193 -17.36 -39.87 -19.07
C VAL A 193 -17.16 -40.70 -17.81
N GLY A 194 -17.23 -40.08 -16.63
CA GLY A 194 -16.94 -40.74 -15.35
C GLY A 194 -15.55 -41.39 -15.30
N GLY A 195 -14.56 -40.85 -16.01
CA GLY A 195 -13.22 -41.43 -16.13
C GLY A 195 -13.09 -42.58 -17.16
N LEU A 196 -14.17 -43.02 -17.79
CA LEU A 196 -14.14 -44.05 -18.83
C LEU A 196 -13.85 -43.44 -20.21
N ARG A 197 -12.73 -43.82 -20.83
CA ARG A 197 -12.41 -43.44 -22.22
C ARG A 197 -13.32 -44.18 -23.20
N CYS A 198 -14.08 -43.44 -23.98
CA CYS A 198 -14.98 -43.99 -24.99
C CYS A 198 -14.67 -43.45 -26.37
N GLU A 199 -14.87 -44.31 -27.37
CA GLU A 199 -14.68 -43.96 -28.76
C GLU A 199 -15.91 -44.35 -29.57
N LEU A 200 -16.53 -43.35 -30.17
CA LEU A 200 -17.57 -43.55 -31.16
C LEU A 200 -16.88 -43.69 -32.53
N LYS A 201 -16.69 -44.93 -32.98
CA LYS A 201 -15.92 -45.23 -34.21
C LYS A 201 -16.61 -44.79 -35.50
N THR A 202 -17.94 -44.82 -35.52
CA THR A 202 -18.77 -44.52 -36.69
C THR A 202 -19.89 -43.55 -36.33
N ALA A 203 -20.39 -42.81 -37.31
CA ALA A 203 -21.47 -41.86 -37.08
C ALA A 203 -22.74 -42.60 -36.67
N VAL A 204 -23.44 -42.09 -35.66
CA VAL A 204 -24.71 -42.67 -35.17
C VAL A 204 -25.83 -41.68 -35.43
N THR A 205 -26.94 -42.15 -35.98
CA THR A 205 -28.15 -41.34 -36.17
C THR A 205 -29.14 -41.63 -35.05
N ARG A 206 -29.74 -40.59 -34.48
CA ARG A 206 -30.82 -40.68 -33.49
C ARG A 206 -32.02 -39.86 -33.91
N THR A 207 -33.19 -40.48 -33.83
CA THR A 207 -34.48 -39.86 -34.13
C THR A 207 -35.07 -39.29 -32.84
N VAL A 208 -35.42 -38.00 -32.87
CA VAL A 208 -36.07 -37.26 -31.77
C VAL A 208 -37.43 -36.78 -32.28
N THR A 209 -38.49 -37.52 -31.94
CA THR A 209 -39.86 -37.24 -32.40
C THR A 209 -40.59 -36.23 -31.53
N ALA A 210 -40.34 -36.23 -30.22
CA ALA A 210 -40.91 -35.28 -29.27
C ALA A 210 -39.88 -34.20 -28.90
N LYS A 211 -40.25 -32.92 -29.07
CA LYS A 211 -39.40 -31.74 -28.85
C LYS A 211 -40.10 -30.77 -27.87
N PRO A 212 -39.36 -30.05 -26.99
CA PRO A 212 -37.91 -30.09 -26.82
C PRO A 212 -37.43 -31.39 -26.16
N ASN A 213 -36.16 -31.75 -26.39
CA ASN A 213 -35.56 -32.98 -25.86
C ASN A 213 -34.04 -32.84 -25.69
N GLY A 214 -33.40 -33.74 -24.94
CA GLY A 214 -31.96 -33.80 -24.77
C GLY A 214 -31.35 -35.07 -25.38
N LEU A 215 -30.17 -34.93 -25.94
CA LEU A 215 -29.27 -36.04 -26.30
C LEU A 215 -28.19 -36.16 -25.23
N TYR A 216 -27.91 -37.40 -24.82
CA TYR A 216 -26.94 -37.73 -23.78
C TYR A 216 -26.02 -38.86 -24.27
N VAL A 217 -24.77 -38.86 -23.81
CA VAL A 217 -23.86 -39.99 -23.94
C VAL A 217 -23.91 -40.76 -22.62
N ASP A 218 -24.37 -42.01 -22.68
CA ASP A 218 -24.40 -42.96 -21.58
C ASP A 218 -23.29 -43.98 -21.80
N VAL A 219 -22.40 -44.13 -20.83
CA VAL A 219 -21.24 -45.01 -20.90
C VAL A 219 -21.30 -46.05 -19.80
N VAL A 220 -21.14 -47.31 -20.18
CA VAL A 220 -20.93 -48.43 -19.27
C VAL A 220 -19.65 -49.17 -19.65
N ARG A 221 -18.94 -49.70 -18.64
CA ARG A 221 -17.86 -50.65 -18.87
C ARG A 221 -18.41 -52.05 -18.63
N GLU A 222 -18.53 -52.82 -19.71
CA GLU A 222 -19.11 -54.16 -19.69
C GLU A 222 -18.22 -55.16 -20.43
N GLY A 223 -18.35 -56.44 -20.08
CA GLY A 223 -17.58 -57.54 -20.65
C GLY A 223 -18.21 -58.88 -20.31
N SER A 224 -17.78 -59.94 -20.99
CA SER A 224 -18.20 -61.32 -20.69
C SER A 224 -16.98 -62.21 -20.56
N THR A 225 -17.13 -63.45 -20.10
CA THR A 225 -16.02 -64.42 -20.02
C THR A 225 -15.35 -64.70 -21.36
N LEU A 226 -16.03 -64.41 -22.47
CA LEU A 226 -15.53 -64.60 -23.84
C LEU A 226 -15.18 -63.28 -24.54
N SER A 227 -15.44 -62.13 -23.92
CA SER A 227 -15.21 -60.80 -24.49
C SER A 227 -14.22 -60.01 -23.67
N LYS A 228 -13.50 -59.11 -24.34
CA LYS A 228 -12.76 -58.06 -23.65
C LYS A 228 -13.77 -57.16 -22.93
N TRP A 229 -13.40 -56.68 -21.75
CA TRP A 229 -14.12 -55.59 -21.10
C TRP A 229 -13.86 -54.30 -21.87
N GLU A 230 -14.91 -53.67 -22.37
CA GLU A 230 -14.84 -52.47 -23.19
C GLU A 230 -15.77 -51.38 -22.62
N ASN A 231 -15.42 -50.12 -22.86
CA ASN A 231 -16.29 -49.00 -22.52
C ASN A 231 -17.23 -48.76 -23.70
N VAL A 232 -18.53 -48.91 -23.48
CA VAL A 232 -19.56 -48.88 -24.53
C VAL A 232 -20.34 -47.56 -24.43
N PRO A 233 -20.15 -46.62 -25.38
CA PRO A 233 -20.93 -45.40 -25.44
C PRO A 233 -22.26 -45.63 -26.18
N THR A 234 -23.37 -45.29 -25.53
CA THR A 234 -24.72 -45.30 -26.10
C THR A 234 -25.30 -43.89 -26.11
N ILE A 235 -25.86 -43.45 -27.24
CA ILE A 235 -26.56 -42.17 -27.32
C ILE A 235 -28.02 -42.35 -26.89
N ARG A 236 -28.42 -41.68 -25.81
CA ARG A 236 -29.79 -41.68 -25.29
C ARG A 236 -30.51 -40.37 -25.61
N VAL A 237 -31.83 -40.49 -25.79
CA VAL A 237 -32.76 -39.37 -25.95
C VAL A 237 -33.59 -39.29 -24.68
N SER A 238 -33.61 -38.14 -24.01
CA SER A 238 -34.39 -37.94 -22.78
C SER A 238 -34.88 -36.51 -22.64
N ASN A 239 -36.18 -36.34 -22.35
CA ASN A 239 -36.78 -35.04 -22.07
C ASN A 239 -36.55 -34.58 -20.62
N THR A 240 -36.10 -35.48 -19.75
CA THR A 240 -35.62 -35.18 -18.40
C THR A 240 -34.09 -35.28 -18.35
N PRO A 241 -33.42 -34.44 -17.55
CA PRO A 241 -31.98 -34.58 -17.29
C PRO A 241 -31.63 -35.98 -16.78
N LEU A 242 -30.68 -36.65 -17.44
CA LEU A 242 -30.10 -37.90 -16.97
C LEU A 242 -28.87 -37.62 -16.09
N SER A 243 -28.68 -38.46 -15.09
CA SER A 243 -27.51 -38.50 -14.21
C SER A 243 -26.93 -39.92 -14.20
N ASP A 244 -25.74 -40.08 -13.63
CA ASP A 244 -25.14 -41.39 -13.38
C ASP A 244 -26.09 -42.29 -12.58
N TYR A 245 -26.08 -43.58 -12.88
CA TYR A 245 -26.98 -44.56 -12.26
C TYR A 245 -26.37 -45.97 -12.31
N VAL A 246 -26.94 -46.88 -11.53
CA VAL A 246 -26.67 -48.33 -11.62
C VAL A 246 -27.87 -48.97 -12.30
N ASP A 247 -27.63 -49.82 -13.29
CA ASP A 247 -28.71 -50.55 -13.97
C ASP A 247 -29.25 -51.73 -13.13
N GLU A 248 -30.26 -52.42 -13.65
CA GLU A 248 -30.88 -53.57 -12.96
C GLU A 248 -29.93 -54.78 -12.86
N GLN A 249 -28.85 -54.81 -13.65
CA GLN A 249 -27.84 -55.86 -13.67
C GLN A 249 -26.64 -55.54 -12.77
N GLY A 250 -26.62 -54.35 -12.14
CA GLY A 250 -25.57 -53.90 -11.23
C GLY A 250 -24.39 -53.21 -11.92
N TYR A 251 -24.47 -52.89 -13.21
CA TYR A 251 -23.43 -52.13 -13.90
C TYR A 251 -23.58 -50.63 -13.63
N GLN A 252 -22.46 -49.97 -13.35
CA GLN A 252 -22.40 -48.54 -13.17
C GLN A 252 -22.35 -47.83 -14.52
N HIS A 253 -23.34 -46.96 -14.76
CA HIS A 253 -23.43 -46.08 -15.91
C HIS A 253 -23.01 -44.66 -15.54
N TYR A 254 -22.24 -44.03 -16.41
CA TYR A 254 -21.87 -42.62 -16.33
C TYR A 254 -22.44 -41.85 -17.51
N VAL A 255 -23.11 -40.73 -17.23
CA VAL A 255 -23.91 -40.03 -18.24
C VAL A 255 -23.52 -38.57 -18.35
N THR A 256 -23.37 -38.09 -19.58
CA THR A 256 -23.13 -36.67 -19.84
C THR A 256 -24.06 -36.10 -20.91
N ARG A 257 -24.31 -34.79 -20.81
CA ARG A 257 -25.06 -34.03 -21.81
C ARG A 257 -24.27 -33.95 -23.11
N LEU A 258 -24.98 -34.10 -24.23
CA LEU A 258 -24.43 -33.96 -25.58
C LEU A 258 -25.02 -32.75 -26.29
N ALA A 259 -26.33 -32.69 -26.45
CA ALA A 259 -26.99 -31.58 -27.12
C ALA A 259 -28.44 -31.42 -26.70
N GLY A 260 -28.94 -30.19 -26.72
CA GLY A 260 -30.35 -29.86 -26.59
C GLY A 260 -31.00 -29.73 -27.95
N ILE A 261 -32.20 -30.27 -28.10
CA ILE A 261 -33.05 -30.07 -29.27
C ILE A 261 -34.21 -29.16 -28.84
N ASP A 262 -34.25 -27.94 -29.36
CA ASP A 262 -35.32 -26.99 -29.03
C ASP A 262 -36.68 -27.38 -29.66
N ALA A 263 -37.74 -26.63 -29.35
CA ALA A 263 -39.07 -26.89 -29.88
C ALA A 263 -39.15 -26.80 -31.43
N SER A 264 -38.26 -26.03 -32.06
CA SER A 264 -38.14 -25.89 -33.52
C SER A 264 -37.23 -26.98 -34.13
N GLY A 265 -36.62 -27.82 -33.30
CA GLY A 265 -35.66 -28.84 -33.68
C GLY A 265 -34.28 -28.28 -34.03
N ASN A 266 -33.91 -27.10 -33.57
CA ASN A 266 -32.54 -26.62 -33.69
C ASN A 266 -31.66 -27.30 -32.63
N VAL A 267 -30.42 -27.56 -33.02
CA VAL A 267 -29.42 -28.17 -32.14
C VAL A 267 -28.75 -27.06 -31.32
N GLN A 268 -28.86 -27.16 -30.01
CA GLN A 268 -28.06 -26.43 -29.05
C GLN A 268 -26.94 -27.36 -28.58
N ASP A 269 -25.69 -26.95 -28.77
CA ASP A 269 -24.56 -27.70 -28.23
C ASP A 269 -24.54 -27.61 -26.70
N TRP A 270 -24.62 -28.75 -26.01
CA TRP A 270 -24.54 -28.84 -24.56
C TRP A 270 -23.25 -29.49 -24.10
N ARG A 271 -22.34 -29.81 -25.03
CA ARG A 271 -21.02 -30.30 -24.64
C ARG A 271 -20.33 -29.20 -23.87
N GLU A 272 -20.17 -29.44 -22.58
CA GLU A 272 -19.23 -28.71 -21.76
C GLU A 272 -17.84 -29.14 -22.24
N TRP A 273 -17.32 -28.42 -23.24
CA TRP A 273 -15.88 -28.31 -23.34
C TRP A 273 -15.48 -27.71 -22.01
N ASP A 274 -14.66 -28.39 -21.24
CA ASP A 274 -14.17 -27.92 -19.95
C ASP A 274 -13.25 -26.66 -20.09
N ILE A 275 -13.37 -25.95 -21.22
CA ILE A 275 -12.96 -24.58 -21.47
C ILE A 275 -13.92 -23.66 -20.71
N VAL A 276 -13.36 -22.93 -19.75
CA VAL A 276 -14.06 -21.91 -18.98
C VAL A 276 -14.98 -21.03 -19.85
N SER A 277 -16.22 -20.83 -19.38
CA SER A 277 -17.17 -19.95 -20.06
C SER A 277 -16.65 -18.50 -20.06
N GLN A 278 -17.19 -17.64 -20.94
CA GLN A 278 -16.76 -16.23 -20.95
C GLN A 278 -17.04 -15.55 -19.60
N THR A 279 -18.24 -15.74 -19.08
CA THR A 279 -18.69 -15.15 -17.83
C THR A 279 -17.83 -15.62 -16.65
N GLU A 280 -17.57 -16.92 -16.55
CA GLU A 280 -16.70 -17.46 -15.50
C GLU A 280 -15.25 -16.96 -15.63
N ALA A 281 -14.74 -16.82 -16.86
CA ALA A 281 -13.40 -16.29 -17.12
C ALA A 281 -13.25 -14.81 -16.73
N GLU A 282 -14.30 -14.01 -16.93
CA GLU A 282 -14.33 -12.59 -16.61
C GLU A 282 -14.59 -12.34 -15.11
N GLU A 283 -15.38 -13.20 -14.44
CA GLU A 283 -15.64 -13.12 -13.00
C GLU A 283 -14.43 -13.54 -12.15
N GLY A 284 -13.69 -14.58 -12.57
CA GLY A 284 -12.42 -14.97 -11.96
C GLY A 284 -12.48 -15.44 -10.50
N THR A 285 -13.64 -15.90 -10.02
CA THR A 285 -13.88 -16.27 -8.61
C THR A 285 -13.80 -17.78 -8.33
N SER A 286 -13.75 -18.61 -9.37
CA SER A 286 -13.74 -20.07 -9.24
C SER A 286 -12.39 -20.59 -8.71
N ALA A 287 -12.41 -21.40 -7.65
CA ALA A 287 -11.24 -22.11 -7.12
C ALA A 287 -11.05 -23.51 -7.75
N ILE A 288 -11.94 -23.91 -8.66
CA ILE A 288 -11.91 -25.21 -9.35
C ILE A 288 -10.93 -25.14 -10.52
N ARG A 289 -10.16 -26.20 -10.76
CA ARG A 289 -9.27 -26.30 -11.94
C ARG A 289 -10.10 -26.40 -13.21
N ARG A 290 -9.79 -25.56 -14.21
CA ARG A 290 -10.45 -25.51 -15.52
C ARG A 290 -9.45 -25.58 -16.66
N PHE A 291 -9.88 -26.05 -17.84
CA PHE A 291 -9.10 -25.87 -19.06
C PHE A 291 -9.34 -24.45 -19.63
N TRP A 292 -8.30 -23.88 -20.24
CA TRP A 292 -8.34 -22.53 -20.81
C TRP A 292 -8.01 -22.58 -22.30
N SER A 293 -8.76 -21.83 -23.10
CA SER A 293 -8.39 -21.57 -24.50
C SER A 293 -7.63 -20.24 -24.61
N ALA A 294 -6.78 -20.10 -25.63
CA ALA A 294 -6.07 -18.84 -25.89
C ALA A 294 -7.05 -17.66 -26.10
N LEU A 295 -8.22 -17.92 -26.69
CA LEU A 295 -9.28 -16.93 -26.85
C LEU A 295 -9.82 -16.45 -25.49
N ARG A 296 -10.12 -17.38 -24.56
CA ARG A 296 -10.60 -17.03 -23.21
C ARG A 296 -9.54 -16.26 -22.42
N ILE A 297 -8.26 -16.63 -22.56
CA ILE A 297 -7.15 -15.87 -21.99
C ILE A 297 -7.11 -14.44 -22.53
N THR A 298 -7.34 -14.24 -23.81
CA THR A 298 -7.30 -12.90 -24.40
C THR A 298 -8.51 -12.07 -23.96
N GLN A 299 -9.70 -12.68 -23.89
CA GLN A 299 -10.94 -12.03 -23.45
C GLN A 299 -10.88 -11.61 -21.99
N LEU A 300 -10.40 -12.48 -21.08
CA LEU A 300 -10.28 -12.14 -19.65
C LEU A 300 -9.30 -10.97 -19.45
N ILE A 301 -8.16 -10.97 -20.14
CA ILE A 301 -7.16 -9.89 -20.03
C ILE A 301 -7.76 -8.59 -20.57
N SER A 302 -8.51 -8.66 -21.66
CA SER A 302 -9.18 -7.50 -22.26
C SER A 302 -10.27 -6.94 -21.35
N ALA A 303 -11.10 -7.80 -20.75
CA ALA A 303 -12.14 -7.40 -19.80
C ALA A 303 -11.53 -6.79 -18.53
N TRP A 304 -10.49 -7.41 -17.98
CA TRP A 304 -9.72 -6.87 -16.86
C TRP A 304 -9.08 -5.51 -17.20
N TRP A 305 -8.44 -5.39 -18.37
CA TRP A 305 -7.84 -4.14 -18.81
C TRP A 305 -8.89 -3.03 -18.96
N ASN A 306 -10.02 -3.32 -19.61
CA ASN A 306 -11.10 -2.37 -19.83
C ASN A 306 -11.79 -1.91 -18.54
N SER A 307 -11.85 -2.77 -17.52
CA SER A 307 -12.36 -2.43 -16.19
C SER A 307 -11.33 -1.76 -15.28
N SER A 308 -10.05 -1.75 -15.66
CA SER A 308 -8.99 -1.19 -14.84
C SER A 308 -9.06 0.34 -14.77
N ALA A 309 -8.85 0.90 -13.57
CA ALA A 309 -8.72 2.35 -13.39
C ALA A 309 -7.53 2.94 -14.18
N MET A 310 -6.55 2.11 -14.57
CA MET A 310 -5.41 2.53 -15.40
C MET A 310 -5.83 2.80 -16.85
N LYS A 311 -6.71 1.97 -17.42
CA LYS A 311 -7.25 2.19 -18.77
C LYS A 311 -8.02 3.50 -18.86
N THR A 312 -8.89 3.78 -17.88
CA THR A 312 -9.62 5.06 -17.81
C THR A 312 -8.66 6.26 -17.78
N LYS A 313 -7.56 6.17 -17.04
CA LYS A 313 -6.53 7.22 -17.01
C LYS A 313 -5.81 7.38 -18.36
N LEU A 314 -5.49 6.27 -19.02
CA LEU A 314 -4.80 6.30 -20.31
C LEU A 314 -5.69 6.83 -21.44
N ASP A 315 -6.99 6.49 -21.44
CA ASP A 315 -7.94 6.97 -22.45
C ASP A 315 -8.14 8.49 -22.43
N GLY A 316 -7.94 9.12 -21.26
CA GLY A 316 -7.98 10.56 -21.12
C GLY A 316 -6.74 11.29 -21.65
N ILE A 317 -5.68 10.57 -22.04
CA ILE A 317 -4.45 11.17 -22.56
C ILE A 317 -4.55 11.27 -24.08
N GLN A 318 -4.41 12.48 -24.62
CA GLN A 318 -4.37 12.71 -26.06
C GLN A 318 -3.22 11.92 -26.72
N ALA A 319 -3.48 11.33 -27.88
CA ALA A 319 -2.46 10.66 -28.68
C ALA A 319 -1.28 11.60 -28.95
N GLY A 320 -0.07 11.15 -28.60
CA GLY A 320 1.16 11.93 -28.75
C GLY A 320 1.46 12.92 -27.60
N ALA A 321 0.74 12.85 -26.47
CA ALA A 321 1.07 13.65 -25.29
C ALA A 321 2.53 13.42 -24.85
N GLN A 322 3.28 14.51 -24.73
CA GLN A 322 4.66 14.49 -24.25
C GLN A 322 4.70 14.49 -22.72
N VAL A 323 5.84 14.08 -22.16
CA VAL A 323 6.09 14.18 -20.71
C VAL A 323 5.87 15.63 -20.27
N ASN A 324 5.15 15.83 -19.16
CA ASN A 324 5.00 17.15 -18.56
C ASN A 324 6.36 17.62 -18.05
N VAL A 325 7.10 18.35 -18.88
CA VAL A 325 8.37 18.97 -18.53
C VAL A 325 8.12 20.36 -17.99
N ALA A 326 8.85 20.74 -16.95
CA ALA A 326 8.75 22.09 -16.40
C ALA A 326 9.10 23.13 -17.47
N THR A 327 8.29 24.18 -17.56
CA THR A 327 8.60 25.35 -18.37
C THR A 327 9.63 26.20 -17.65
N ASN A 328 10.89 26.08 -18.07
CA ASN A 328 11.94 26.94 -17.56
C ASN A 328 11.85 28.30 -18.26
N LEU A 329 11.81 29.37 -17.47
CA LEU A 329 11.82 30.74 -17.96
C LEU A 329 13.20 31.36 -17.72
N ALA A 330 13.72 32.02 -18.74
CA ALA A 330 14.89 32.90 -18.62
C ALA A 330 14.56 34.27 -19.21
N THR A 331 15.41 35.26 -18.97
CA THR A 331 15.23 36.59 -19.54
C THR A 331 16.49 37.05 -20.24
N THR A 332 16.31 37.63 -21.41
CA THR A 332 17.35 38.38 -22.12
C THR A 332 16.88 39.83 -22.26
N ALA A 333 17.81 40.77 -22.23
CA ALA A 333 17.50 42.19 -22.29
C ALA A 333 18.32 42.85 -23.40
N ASP A 334 17.68 43.77 -24.11
CA ASP A 334 18.33 44.73 -24.99
C ASP A 334 18.04 46.17 -24.49
N ALA A 335 18.46 47.18 -25.25
CA ALA A 335 18.31 48.58 -24.86
C ALA A 335 16.84 49.07 -24.76
N THR A 336 15.92 48.37 -25.42
CA THR A 336 14.53 48.78 -25.68
C THR A 336 13.48 47.73 -25.35
N SER A 337 13.89 46.51 -24.95
CA SER A 337 12.97 45.42 -24.65
C SER A 337 13.59 44.40 -23.68
N ARG A 338 12.73 43.58 -23.08
CA ARG A 338 13.13 42.32 -22.44
C ARG A 338 12.36 41.17 -23.03
N THR A 339 13.07 40.11 -23.43
CA THR A 339 12.45 38.88 -23.88
C THR A 339 12.45 37.86 -22.75
N VAL A 340 11.27 37.38 -22.39
CA VAL A 340 11.09 36.20 -21.53
C VAL A 340 11.15 34.97 -22.44
N THR A 341 12.23 34.20 -22.34
CA THR A 341 12.43 32.99 -23.13
C THR A 341 11.84 31.79 -22.41
N SER A 342 11.14 30.92 -23.16
CA SER A 342 10.49 29.71 -22.65
C SER A 342 11.13 28.46 -23.24
N SER A 343 11.35 27.43 -22.42
CA SER A 343 11.91 26.15 -22.89
C SER A 343 10.91 25.22 -23.58
N THR A 344 9.60 25.47 -23.42
CA THR A 344 8.51 24.57 -23.86
C THR A 344 7.41 25.29 -24.65
N GLY A 345 7.53 26.60 -24.84
CA GLY A 345 6.56 27.43 -25.57
C GLY A 345 7.22 28.62 -26.25
N THR A 346 6.42 29.50 -26.84
CA THR A 346 6.92 30.69 -27.55
C THR A 346 7.43 31.75 -26.57
N ASN A 347 8.53 32.43 -26.92
CA ASN A 347 9.06 33.55 -26.15
C ASN A 347 8.10 34.75 -26.15
N ALA A 348 8.07 35.51 -25.06
CA ALA A 348 7.29 36.74 -24.93
C ALA A 348 8.22 37.95 -24.89
N VAL A 349 7.95 38.97 -25.72
CA VAL A 349 8.74 40.21 -25.76
C VAL A 349 7.98 41.32 -25.02
N LEU A 350 8.60 41.88 -23.99
CA LEU A 350 8.09 43.00 -23.19
C LEU A 350 8.75 44.30 -23.68
N PRO A 351 8.02 45.17 -24.40
CA PRO A 351 8.59 46.39 -24.97
C PRO A 351 8.85 47.47 -23.92
N ALA A 352 9.70 48.44 -24.25
CA ALA A 352 9.86 49.66 -23.46
C ALA A 352 8.55 50.47 -23.40
N ALA A 353 8.36 51.18 -22.29
CA ALA A 353 7.27 52.12 -22.15
C ALA A 353 7.40 53.26 -23.17
N THR A 354 6.28 53.65 -23.78
CA THR A 354 6.19 54.89 -24.57
C THR A 354 5.32 55.90 -23.83
N THR A 355 5.13 57.08 -24.41
CA THR A 355 4.22 58.10 -23.85
C THR A 355 2.75 57.69 -23.90
N THR A 356 2.41 56.66 -24.67
CA THR A 356 1.01 56.24 -24.92
C THR A 356 0.74 54.78 -24.57
N VAL A 357 1.77 53.96 -24.39
CA VAL A 357 1.65 52.52 -24.10
C VAL A 357 2.57 52.15 -22.94
N ALA A 358 2.01 51.48 -21.93
CA ALA A 358 2.76 50.99 -20.80
C ALA A 358 3.79 49.92 -21.22
N GLY A 359 4.94 49.91 -20.56
CA GLY A 359 6.03 48.97 -20.85
C GLY A 359 7.17 49.07 -19.83
N MET A 360 8.33 48.52 -20.20
CA MET A 360 9.52 48.49 -19.35
C MET A 360 10.26 49.84 -19.37
N MET A 361 10.79 50.27 -18.23
CA MET A 361 11.67 51.46 -18.17
C MET A 361 13.03 51.15 -18.83
N THR A 362 13.48 51.99 -19.76
CA THR A 362 14.81 51.80 -20.38
C THR A 362 15.93 52.33 -19.47
N GLY A 363 17.16 51.90 -19.74
CA GLY A 363 18.34 52.46 -19.07
C GLY A 363 18.46 53.98 -19.29
N SER A 364 18.08 54.47 -20.46
CA SER A 364 18.05 55.89 -20.80
C SER A 364 17.02 56.67 -19.99
N ASP A 365 15.82 56.11 -19.80
CA ASP A 365 14.80 56.74 -18.95
C ASP A 365 15.29 56.79 -17.49
N LYS A 366 15.95 55.73 -17.01
CA LYS A 366 16.48 55.69 -15.64
C LYS A 366 17.63 56.68 -15.45
N ALA A 367 18.49 56.86 -16.44
CA ALA A 367 19.53 57.88 -16.40
C ALA A 367 18.93 59.29 -16.32
N LYS A 368 17.88 59.58 -17.11
CA LYS A 368 17.15 60.86 -17.00
C LYS A 368 16.53 61.06 -15.62
N LEU A 369 15.87 60.04 -15.05
CA LEU A 369 15.30 60.15 -13.70
C LEU A 369 16.37 60.29 -12.60
N ASN A 370 17.53 59.65 -12.74
CA ASN A 370 18.64 59.79 -11.79
C ASN A 370 19.25 61.20 -11.80
N GLY A 371 19.14 61.92 -12.91
CA GLY A 371 19.57 63.31 -13.02
C GLY A 371 18.64 64.30 -12.30
N ILE A 372 17.48 63.86 -11.81
CA ILE A 372 16.54 64.70 -11.07
C ILE A 372 16.96 64.72 -9.58
N GLN A 373 17.16 65.92 -9.03
CA GLN A 373 17.50 66.09 -7.62
C GLN A 373 16.41 65.52 -6.69
N ALA A 374 16.82 64.88 -5.59
CA ALA A 374 15.89 64.39 -4.58
C ALA A 374 15.00 65.53 -4.05
N GLY A 375 13.68 65.33 -4.08
CA GLY A 375 12.69 66.34 -3.66
C GLY A 375 12.38 67.42 -4.70
N ALA A 376 12.83 67.27 -5.96
CA ALA A 376 12.46 68.19 -7.03
C ALA A 376 10.93 68.34 -7.13
N GLN A 377 10.46 69.57 -6.98
CA GLN A 377 9.06 69.96 -7.18
C GLN A 377 8.85 70.39 -8.64
N VAL A 378 7.59 70.52 -9.07
CA VAL A 378 7.26 71.07 -10.39
C VAL A 378 7.89 72.46 -10.53
N ASN A 379 8.64 72.71 -11.61
CA ASN A 379 9.20 74.03 -11.91
C ASN A 379 8.07 75.08 -11.89
N ARG A 380 8.12 76.01 -10.93
CA ARG A 380 7.22 77.18 -10.93
C ARG A 380 7.74 78.15 -11.98
N PRO A 381 6.90 78.67 -12.89
CA PRO A 381 7.37 79.58 -13.91
C PRO A 381 7.74 80.92 -13.26
N LEU A 382 9.02 81.25 -13.24
CA LEU A 382 9.56 82.54 -12.77
C LEU A 382 9.55 83.53 -13.94
N GLY A 383 9.11 84.77 -13.68
CA GLY A 383 9.00 85.79 -14.73
C GLY A 383 8.18 87.01 -14.30
N SER A 384 8.00 87.94 -15.25
CA SER A 384 7.38 89.25 -15.03
C SER A 384 5.88 89.32 -15.40
N GLY A 385 5.24 88.18 -15.67
CA GLY A 385 3.81 88.10 -16.00
C GLY A 385 2.91 87.97 -14.77
N ALA A 386 1.64 88.39 -14.89
CA ALA A 386 0.65 88.21 -13.81
C ALA A 386 0.44 86.73 -13.49
N GLY A 387 0.57 86.35 -12.20
CA GLY A 387 0.48 84.97 -11.71
C GLY A 387 1.82 84.27 -11.44
N GLN A 388 2.96 84.94 -11.65
CA GLN A 388 4.31 84.43 -11.37
C GLN A 388 4.90 85.05 -10.09
N VAL A 389 5.80 84.34 -9.40
CA VAL A 389 6.50 84.81 -8.18
C VAL A 389 7.84 85.44 -8.57
N CYS A 390 8.26 86.51 -7.90
CA CYS A 390 9.55 87.18 -8.14
C CYS A 390 10.73 86.52 -7.39
N GLU A 391 11.93 86.54 -7.99
CA GLU A 391 13.18 86.05 -7.38
C GLU A 391 13.71 87.04 -6.33
N GLY A 392 14.38 86.51 -5.29
CA GLY A 392 14.75 87.21 -4.05
C GLY A 392 15.69 88.42 -4.15
N ASN A 393 16.08 88.87 -5.36
CA ASN A 393 17.03 89.96 -5.59
C ASN A 393 16.42 91.12 -6.41
N ASP A 394 15.11 91.37 -6.30
CA ASP A 394 14.41 92.43 -7.04
C ASP A 394 14.71 93.85 -6.47
N PRO A 395 15.23 94.79 -7.29
CA PRO A 395 15.59 96.16 -6.88
C PRO A 395 14.44 96.99 -6.30
N ARG A 396 13.17 96.61 -6.53
CA ARG A 396 11.99 97.30 -5.97
C ARG A 396 11.85 97.13 -4.46
N LEU A 397 12.64 96.27 -3.82
CA LEU A 397 12.54 95.94 -2.38
C LEU A 397 13.65 96.57 -1.49
N SER A 398 14.46 97.52 -1.97
CA SER A 398 15.47 98.20 -1.12
C SER A 398 15.35 99.74 -1.13
N ASN A 399 15.19 100.35 0.05
CA ASN A 399 14.84 101.78 0.23
C ASN A 399 16.05 102.61 0.70
N ALA A 400 17.11 102.68 -0.12
CA ALA A 400 18.32 103.44 0.17
C ALA A 400 18.41 104.71 -0.70
N ARG A 401 17.93 105.85 -0.20
CA ARG A 401 18.35 107.17 -0.71
C ARG A 401 19.26 107.82 0.33
N GLU A 402 20.50 108.12 -0.05
CA GLU A 402 21.48 108.82 0.79
C GLU A 402 21.00 110.22 1.21
N TRP A 403 21.17 110.57 2.49
CA TRP A 403 20.76 111.85 3.05
C TRP A 403 21.84 112.92 2.82
N ILE A 404 21.49 114.02 2.13
CA ILE A 404 22.42 115.01 1.53
C ILE A 404 22.64 116.31 2.34
N ALA A 405 22.20 116.40 3.60
CA ALA A 405 22.36 117.62 4.40
C ALA A 405 23.84 117.90 4.80
N ASP A 406 24.21 119.18 4.91
CA ASP A 406 25.55 119.63 5.33
C ASP A 406 25.80 119.48 6.84
N ILE A 407 27.08 119.45 7.24
CA ILE A 407 27.53 119.39 8.64
C ILE A 407 27.36 120.76 9.33
N VAL A 408 26.85 120.77 10.56
CA VAL A 408 26.67 121.97 11.39
C VAL A 408 27.99 122.76 11.58
N PRO A 409 28.02 124.08 11.30
CA PRO A 409 29.12 124.97 11.66
C PRO A 409 29.28 125.14 13.17
N GLN A 410 30.49 125.51 13.63
CA GLN A 410 30.77 125.65 15.07
C GLN A 410 29.88 126.68 15.76
N ALA A 411 29.75 127.87 15.17
CA ALA A 411 28.94 128.95 15.73
C ALA A 411 27.46 128.55 15.87
N GLU A 412 26.94 127.75 14.92
CA GLU A 412 25.58 127.21 14.97
C GLU A 412 25.45 126.14 16.08
N ALA A 413 26.42 125.23 16.21
CA ALA A 413 26.46 124.22 17.29
C ALA A 413 26.50 124.86 18.68
N GLU A 414 27.31 125.91 18.83
CA GLU A 414 27.55 126.63 20.07
C GLU A 414 26.46 127.67 20.42
N GLY A 415 25.62 128.06 19.46
CA GLY A 415 24.49 128.97 19.69
C GLY A 415 23.21 128.26 20.12
N GLY A 416 22.95 127.06 19.61
CA GLY A 416 21.86 126.18 20.09
C GLY A 416 20.43 126.57 19.70
N GLU A 417 20.22 127.53 18.80
CA GLU A 417 18.87 128.06 18.46
C GLU A 417 18.28 127.53 17.13
N SER A 418 19.00 126.68 16.38
CA SER A 418 18.57 126.20 15.04
C SER A 418 17.63 125.00 15.10
N ASN A 419 16.45 125.10 14.48
CA ASN A 419 15.45 124.02 14.37
C ASN A 419 15.47 123.27 13.02
N THR A 420 16.45 123.52 12.15
CA THR A 420 16.58 122.84 10.85
C THR A 420 17.38 121.54 10.99
N PRO A 421 16.93 120.39 10.42
CA PRO A 421 17.68 119.14 10.48
C PRO A 421 19.03 119.25 9.74
N ARG A 422 20.12 118.89 10.43
CA ARG A 422 21.49 118.94 9.89
C ARG A 422 22.29 117.71 10.32
N LYS A 423 23.41 117.47 9.66
CA LYS A 423 24.38 116.47 10.12
C LYS A 423 25.25 117.04 11.23
N TRP A 424 25.51 116.25 12.26
CA TRP A 424 26.39 116.60 13.37
C TRP A 424 27.63 115.71 13.34
N THR A 425 28.80 116.29 13.59
CA THR A 425 30.00 115.50 13.92
C THR A 425 30.15 115.43 15.44
N ALA A 426 30.80 114.38 15.93
CA ALA A 426 31.08 114.23 17.36
C ALA A 426 31.84 115.46 17.94
N GLN A 427 32.70 116.09 17.13
CA GLN A 427 33.39 117.33 17.50
C GLN A 427 32.41 118.49 17.75
N ARG A 428 31.40 118.67 16.90
CA ARG A 428 30.40 119.75 17.04
C ARG A 428 29.48 119.53 18.23
N VAL A 429 29.09 118.27 18.50
CA VAL A 429 28.35 117.91 19.71
C VAL A 429 29.17 118.23 20.96
N ARG A 430 30.46 117.86 20.97
CA ARG A 430 31.35 118.17 22.11
C ARG A 430 31.53 119.68 22.32
N GLN A 431 31.67 120.47 21.26
CA GLN A 431 31.81 121.93 21.36
C GLN A 431 30.55 122.59 21.90
N ALA A 432 29.37 122.19 21.42
CA ALA A 432 28.07 122.65 21.94
C ALA A 432 27.96 122.39 23.46
N ILE A 433 28.23 121.15 23.88
CA ILE A 433 28.20 120.75 25.30
C ILE A 433 29.26 121.51 26.12
N SER A 434 30.47 121.68 25.58
CA SER A 434 31.57 122.34 26.30
C SER A 434 31.29 123.82 26.51
N LYS A 435 30.73 124.51 25.51
CA LYS A 435 30.34 125.92 25.63
C LYS A 435 29.17 126.09 26.61
N TRP A 436 28.12 125.28 26.47
CA TRP A 436 27.02 125.25 27.43
C TRP A 436 27.51 125.02 28.86
N ALA A 437 28.43 124.07 29.07
CA ALA A 437 28.99 123.78 30.38
C ALA A 437 29.85 124.94 30.92
N LEU A 438 30.60 125.64 30.06
CA LEU A 438 31.39 126.82 30.45
C LEU A 438 30.50 128.00 30.87
N GLU A 439 29.42 128.25 30.12
CA GLU A 439 28.47 129.34 30.35
C GLU A 439 27.55 129.07 31.55
N THR A 440 27.21 127.81 31.80
CA THR A 440 26.22 127.42 32.84
C THR A 440 26.88 127.05 34.17
N LEU A 441 28.06 126.43 34.18
CA LEU A 441 28.65 125.81 35.39
C LEU A 441 29.97 126.47 35.86
N GLY A 442 30.49 127.47 35.12
CA GLY A 442 31.71 128.18 35.47
C GLY A 442 32.97 127.30 35.48
N THR A 443 34.13 127.89 35.78
CA THR A 443 35.48 127.33 35.51
C THR A 443 35.87 126.05 36.31
N ALA A 444 34.95 125.44 37.06
CA ALA A 444 35.23 124.37 38.02
C ALA A 444 34.96 122.92 37.52
N ALA A 445 34.56 122.71 36.26
CA ALA A 445 34.28 121.37 35.73
C ALA A 445 35.47 120.75 34.96
N LYS A 446 36.47 120.22 35.67
CA LYS A 446 37.43 119.25 35.10
C LYS A 446 37.17 117.86 35.67
N PHE A 447 36.45 117.04 34.89
CA PHE A 447 36.18 115.64 35.21
C PHE A 447 37.46 114.80 35.11
N ASN A 448 37.69 114.02 36.17
CA ASN A 448 38.78 113.06 36.36
C ASN A 448 38.55 111.81 35.49
N THR A 449 39.52 111.45 34.65
CA THR A 449 39.45 110.29 33.74
C THR A 449 40.24 109.08 34.27
N MET A 450 39.51 107.98 34.42
CA MET A 450 39.91 106.56 34.28
C MET A 450 40.64 105.85 35.43
N SER A 451 39.91 105.01 36.17
CA SER A 451 40.04 103.53 36.13
C SER A 451 39.20 102.86 37.24
N SER A 452 38.16 102.10 36.85
CA SER A 452 37.47 101.13 37.72
C SER A 452 36.78 100.12 36.80
N ASN A 453 37.09 98.83 36.87
CA ASN A 453 36.47 97.85 37.77
C ASN A 453 34.97 98.09 38.06
N THR A 454 34.20 97.10 37.60
CA THR A 454 33.03 96.46 38.23
C THR A 454 31.72 97.24 38.40
N ASP A 455 30.69 96.60 37.83
CA ASP A 455 29.25 96.68 38.07
C ASP A 455 28.43 97.85 37.50
N LEU A 456 27.38 97.44 36.75
CA LEU A 456 26.39 98.18 35.93
C LEU A 456 26.69 98.36 34.42
N THR A 457 26.55 97.27 33.65
CA THR A 457 25.55 97.23 32.54
C THR A 457 24.76 95.92 32.59
N GLU A 458 23.46 96.10 32.76
CA GLU A 458 22.31 95.25 32.40
C GLU A 458 22.13 93.82 32.96
N ASN A 459 21.06 93.73 33.75
CA ASN A 459 20.03 92.67 33.78
C ASN A 459 20.30 91.36 34.53
N THR A 460 20.17 91.51 35.84
CA THR A 460 19.54 90.59 36.81
C THR A 460 18.41 89.71 36.23
N ILE A 461 18.70 88.40 36.21
CA ILE A 461 17.90 87.26 36.72
C ILE A 461 16.39 87.22 36.41
N LEU A 462 16.00 86.24 35.57
CA LEU A 462 14.93 85.29 35.92
C LEU A 462 15.44 83.85 35.74
N LYS A 463 15.69 83.18 36.86
CA LYS A 463 15.68 81.70 36.95
C LYS A 463 14.21 81.24 37.08
N ARG A 464 13.75 80.28 36.26
CA ARG A 464 13.02 79.06 36.71
C ARG A 464 12.69 78.07 35.57
N GLY A 465 12.99 76.78 35.82
CA GLY A 465 12.57 75.58 35.07
C GLY A 465 13.66 75.03 34.13
N SER A 466 14.53 74.06 34.46
CA SER A 466 14.47 72.87 35.31
C SER A 466 13.43 71.82 34.88
N PHE A 467 13.85 70.92 34.01
CA PHE A 467 13.66 69.45 34.06
C PHE A 467 14.69 68.88 33.05
N GLY A 468 15.85 68.35 33.45
CA GLY A 468 16.03 67.00 34.02
C GLY A 468 15.68 65.97 32.94
N LEU A 469 16.46 64.96 32.55
CA LEU A 469 17.57 64.26 33.19
C LEU A 469 18.13 63.28 32.13
N LEU A 470 19.42 62.94 32.22
CA LEU A 470 20.01 61.77 31.55
C LEU A 470 19.22 60.49 31.87
N THR A 471 18.83 59.70 30.86
CA THR A 471 18.74 58.24 30.98
C THR A 471 19.03 57.56 29.66
N SER A 472 19.85 56.52 29.74
CA SER A 472 20.13 55.51 28.75
C SER A 472 18.88 54.77 28.25
N THR A 473 19.11 53.99 27.19
CA THR A 473 18.41 52.73 26.78
C THR A 473 17.18 52.76 25.89
N SER A 474 17.13 51.67 25.10
CA SER A 474 16.04 51.06 24.35
C SER A 474 15.51 51.84 23.14
N GLN A 475 16.03 51.46 21.97
CA GLN A 475 15.26 51.52 20.73
C GLN A 475 13.96 50.75 20.96
N GLU A 476 12.83 51.46 20.98
CA GLU A 476 11.51 50.89 21.24
C GLU A 476 11.18 49.79 20.22
N VAL A 477 10.67 48.66 20.73
CA VAL A 477 10.09 47.60 19.89
C VAL A 477 8.81 48.18 19.28
N PRO A 478 8.59 48.11 17.96
CA PRO A 478 7.39 48.66 17.34
C PRO A 478 6.12 48.06 17.95
N HIS A 479 5.13 48.91 18.26
CA HIS A 479 3.83 48.46 18.73
C HIS A 479 3.21 47.51 17.70
N LEU A 480 2.82 46.31 18.14
CA LEU A 480 2.30 45.23 17.29
C LEU A 480 1.15 45.67 16.38
N ASN A 481 0.37 46.68 16.80
CA ASN A 481 -0.84 47.15 16.14
C ASN A 481 -0.65 48.44 15.31
N SER A 482 0.54 49.06 15.29
CA SER A 482 0.81 50.25 14.47
C SER A 482 1.80 49.88 13.37
N PHE A 483 1.33 49.87 12.12
CA PHE A 483 2.21 49.70 10.96
C PHE A 483 2.25 51.01 10.16
N ASP A 484 3.47 51.50 9.94
CA ASP A 484 3.80 52.54 8.97
C ASP A 484 4.69 51.86 7.92
N ASP A 485 4.24 51.89 6.67
CA ASP A 485 4.81 51.17 5.53
C ASP A 485 6.23 51.62 5.18
N THR A 486 6.68 52.75 5.74
CA THR A 486 8.02 53.30 5.52
C THR A 486 9.10 52.79 6.49
N ASN A 487 8.73 52.14 7.60
CA ASN A 487 9.65 51.97 8.74
C ASN A 487 10.03 50.53 9.13
N LYS A 488 9.59 49.50 8.40
CA LYS A 488 9.92 48.09 8.72
C LYS A 488 10.21 47.24 7.47
N PRO A 489 11.47 46.80 7.25
CA PRO A 489 11.82 45.99 6.07
C PRO A 489 11.19 44.58 6.12
N ASN A 490 10.74 44.09 4.96
CA ASN A 490 10.26 42.70 4.79
C ASN A 490 11.33 41.71 5.28
N SER A 491 10.94 40.60 5.92
CA SER A 491 11.84 39.62 6.56
C SER A 491 12.61 40.10 7.79
N SER A 492 12.30 41.30 8.32
CA SER A 492 12.89 41.76 9.58
C SER A 492 12.40 40.93 10.77
N THR A 493 13.32 40.68 11.70
CA THR A 493 13.07 39.93 12.95
C THR A 493 13.36 40.85 14.12
N TRP A 494 12.41 40.97 15.06
CA TRP A 494 12.50 41.87 16.19
C TRP A 494 12.29 41.09 17.49
N SER A 495 13.19 41.25 18.46
CA SER A 495 13.08 40.60 19.77
C SER A 495 12.81 41.63 20.87
N SER A 496 11.79 41.40 21.72
CA SER A 496 11.63 42.18 22.95
C SER A 496 12.45 41.55 24.08
N ARG A 497 13.11 42.39 24.90
CA ARG A 497 13.64 41.94 26.19
C ARG A 497 12.48 41.72 27.17
N VAL A 498 12.77 40.92 28.20
CA VAL A 498 11.89 40.59 29.32
C VAL A 498 11.22 41.86 29.89
N GLY A 499 9.89 41.84 30.06
CA GLY A 499 9.14 42.86 30.82
C GLY A 499 8.49 44.00 30.01
N VAL A 500 8.50 43.97 28.67
CA VAL A 500 7.81 45.00 27.87
C VAL A 500 6.38 44.56 27.56
N THR A 501 5.39 45.22 28.15
CA THR A 501 3.95 44.99 27.90
C THR A 501 3.60 45.49 26.50
N LEU A 502 3.71 44.61 25.51
CA LEU A 502 3.25 44.88 24.15
C LEU A 502 1.73 44.68 24.12
N GLY A 503 1.00 45.79 24.00
CA GLY A 503 -0.47 45.84 24.04
C GLY A 503 -1.14 44.76 23.19
N VAL A 504 -2.19 44.16 23.78
CA VAL A 504 -3.09 43.13 23.26
C VAL A 504 -2.35 41.98 22.54
N ARG A 505 -1.58 41.22 23.34
CA ARG A 505 -1.10 39.88 22.98
C ARG A 505 -1.99 38.80 23.58
N PRO A 506 -1.93 37.56 23.03
CA PRO A 506 -2.34 36.36 23.75
C PRO A 506 -1.36 35.97 24.88
N PHE A 507 -0.19 36.61 25.01
CA PHE A 507 0.86 36.17 25.93
C PHE A 507 1.52 37.33 26.72
N ASN A 508 1.41 37.24 28.04
CA ASN A 508 2.14 38.00 29.03
C ASN A 508 3.24 37.09 29.59
N ASN A 509 4.46 37.18 29.06
CA ASN A 509 5.54 36.31 29.51
C ASN A 509 6.86 37.07 29.62
N ASN A 510 7.47 36.94 30.81
CA ASN A 510 8.78 37.44 31.20
C ASN A 510 9.95 36.73 30.47
N TYR A 511 9.72 36.12 29.30
CA TYR A 511 10.69 35.26 28.62
C TYR A 511 11.19 35.80 27.28
N GLY A 512 10.83 37.05 26.94
CA GLY A 512 11.16 37.65 25.64
C GLY A 512 10.34 37.03 24.50
N THR A 513 10.05 37.83 23.48
CA THR A 513 9.26 37.37 22.34
C THR A 513 9.88 37.90 21.08
N VAL A 514 9.95 37.04 20.07
CA VAL A 514 10.49 37.39 18.77
C VAL A 514 9.35 37.43 17.77
N VAL A 515 9.35 38.45 16.93
CA VAL A 515 8.32 38.70 15.92
C VAL A 515 9.00 38.84 14.55
N ARG A 516 8.48 38.14 13.56
CA ARG A 516 8.89 38.25 12.16
C ARG A 516 7.74 38.76 11.30
N TYR A 517 8.09 39.60 10.33
CA TYR A 517 7.19 40.16 9.33
C TYR A 517 7.47 39.54 7.95
N GLU A 518 6.44 39.01 7.28
CA GLU A 518 6.53 38.54 5.90
C GLU A 518 5.48 39.21 5.02
N ARG A 519 5.93 39.99 4.04
CA ARG A 519 5.09 40.77 3.13
C ARG A 519 4.79 39.98 1.87
N PHE A 520 3.51 39.84 1.55
CA PHE A 520 3.01 39.20 0.34
C PHE A 520 2.48 40.21 -0.70
N GLY A 521 2.28 41.48 -0.31
CA GLY A 521 1.88 42.57 -1.18
C GLY A 521 1.93 43.95 -0.51
N PRO A 522 1.57 45.04 -1.21
CA PRO A 522 1.58 46.39 -0.66
C PRO A 522 0.75 46.51 0.63
N ASP A 523 -0.43 45.88 0.66
CA ASP A 523 -1.39 45.92 1.76
C ASP A 523 -1.66 44.54 2.39
N ASP A 524 -0.67 43.64 2.37
CA ASP A 524 -0.85 42.25 2.82
C ASP A 524 0.44 41.67 3.40
N PHE A 525 0.44 41.37 4.71
CA PHE A 525 1.56 40.72 5.37
C PHE A 525 1.13 39.82 6.53
N ALA A 526 1.94 38.81 6.83
CA ALA A 526 1.78 37.94 7.98
C ALA A 526 2.77 38.31 9.10
N LEU A 527 2.30 38.17 10.33
CA LEU A 527 3.05 38.38 11.55
C LEU A 527 3.20 37.06 12.29
N PHE A 528 4.44 36.62 12.49
CA PHE A 528 4.76 35.39 13.22
C PHE A 528 5.37 35.73 14.56
N SER A 529 4.90 35.08 15.63
CA SER A 529 5.37 35.31 17.00
C SER A 529 5.75 34.00 17.67
N TRP A 530 6.93 33.97 18.31
CA TRP A 530 7.34 32.88 19.19
C TRP A 530 7.97 33.42 20.47
N SER A 531 7.83 32.66 21.55
CA SER A 531 8.40 32.99 22.87
C SER A 531 9.29 31.85 23.36
N GLY A 532 10.30 32.19 24.15
CA GLY A 532 11.18 31.22 24.83
C GLY A 532 10.53 30.58 26.06
N HIS A 533 9.23 30.31 26.02
CA HIS A 533 8.47 29.70 27.11
C HIS A 533 8.73 28.17 27.16
N PRO A 534 8.61 27.51 28.33
CA PRO A 534 8.69 26.04 28.43
C PRO A 534 7.69 25.28 27.54
N GLU A 535 6.60 25.95 27.15
CA GLU A 535 5.68 25.51 26.09
C GLU A 535 5.79 26.49 24.91
N PRO A 536 6.63 26.22 23.90
CA PRO A 536 6.85 27.14 22.80
C PRO A 536 5.61 27.16 21.89
N LYS A 537 4.73 28.14 22.09
CA LYS A 537 3.64 28.43 21.16
C LYS A 537 4.15 29.31 20.02
N PHE A 538 3.96 28.82 18.80
CA PHE A 538 4.13 29.59 17.57
C PHE A 538 2.76 30.06 17.13
N SER A 539 2.54 31.37 17.04
CA SER A 539 1.25 31.96 16.68
C SER A 539 1.41 32.94 15.51
N MET A 540 0.39 33.05 14.67
CA MET A 540 0.37 34.01 13.56
C MET A 540 -0.89 34.87 13.54
N ARG A 541 -0.80 35.99 12.85
CA ARG A 541 -1.95 36.77 12.37
C ARG A 541 -1.62 37.46 11.06
N ARG A 542 -2.63 37.83 10.28
CA ARG A 542 -2.47 38.52 9.00
C ARG A 542 -2.97 39.94 9.09
N TRP A 543 -2.26 40.88 8.48
CA TRP A 543 -2.74 42.23 8.23
C TRP A 543 -3.11 42.36 6.76
N LYS A 544 -4.33 42.81 6.48
CA LYS A 544 -4.82 43.00 5.11
C LYS A 544 -5.70 44.25 5.04
N HIS A 545 -5.37 45.17 4.14
CA HIS A 545 -6.10 46.44 3.94
C HIS A 545 -6.38 47.23 5.25
N GLY A 546 -5.35 47.46 6.07
CA GLY A 546 -5.50 48.26 7.30
C GLY A 546 -5.99 47.50 8.54
N VAL A 547 -6.38 46.23 8.42
CA VAL A 547 -6.97 45.45 9.53
C VAL A 547 -6.14 44.22 9.85
N PHE A 548 -5.84 44.00 11.13
CA PHE A 548 -5.27 42.74 11.62
C PHE A 548 -6.36 41.70 11.88
N SER A 549 -6.11 40.46 11.50
CA SER A 549 -6.87 39.31 11.99
C SER A 549 -6.54 39.04 13.46
N ASP A 550 -7.41 38.26 14.11
CA ASP A 550 -7.10 37.69 15.42
C ASP A 550 -5.86 36.79 15.35
N TRP A 551 -5.20 36.63 16.49
CA TRP A 551 -4.09 35.70 16.66
C TRP A 551 -4.61 34.27 16.61
N CYS A 552 -3.97 33.42 15.82
CA CYS A 552 -4.18 31.97 15.83
C CYS A 552 -2.88 31.24 16.14
N ASP A 553 -2.97 30.12 16.86
CA ASP A 553 -1.83 29.23 17.08
C ASP A 553 -1.52 28.48 15.78
N PHE A 554 -0.27 28.52 15.35
CA PHE A 554 0.21 27.83 14.15
C PHE A 554 0.36 26.33 14.42
N LEU A 555 0.68 25.97 15.67
CA LEU A 555 0.70 24.60 16.17
C LEU A 555 -0.63 24.31 16.87
N LEU A 556 -1.59 23.75 16.12
CA LEU A 556 -2.75 23.06 16.69
C LEU A 556 -2.49 21.56 16.63
N GLU A 557 -2.89 20.81 17.65
CA GLU A 557 -3.13 19.38 17.47
C GLU A 557 -4.10 19.22 16.29
N ASN A 558 -3.71 18.46 15.26
CA ASN A 558 -4.50 18.13 14.07
C ASN A 558 -4.62 19.20 12.96
N ASN A 559 -3.62 20.06 12.74
CA ASN A 559 -3.59 20.89 11.53
C ASN A 559 -3.10 20.11 10.30
N GLU A 560 -4.03 19.76 9.39
CA GLU A 560 -3.77 19.07 8.11
C GLU A 560 -2.75 19.79 7.19
N GLN A 561 -2.44 21.06 7.45
CA GLN A 561 -1.45 21.82 6.67
C GLN A 561 0.00 21.57 7.07
N GLN A 562 0.25 20.78 8.13
CA GLN A 562 1.60 20.48 8.62
C GLN A 562 2.18 19.18 8.04
N ILE A 563 1.36 18.43 7.32
CA ILE A 563 1.68 17.14 6.73
C ILE A 563 1.39 17.24 5.23
N GLY A 564 2.23 16.66 4.38
CA GLY A 564 2.00 16.69 2.94
C GLY A 564 0.57 16.21 2.60
N VAL A 565 -0.06 16.84 1.61
CA VAL A 565 -1.46 16.55 1.24
C VAL A 565 -1.68 15.04 1.08
N LYS A 566 -2.56 14.44 1.90
CA LYS A 566 -2.87 12.99 1.96
C LYS A 566 -1.72 12.09 2.46
N GLN A 567 -0.89 12.56 3.38
CA GLN A 567 0.06 11.71 4.10
C GLN A 567 -0.44 11.48 5.53
N ASP A 568 -0.23 10.25 6.02
CA ASP A 568 -0.56 9.90 7.39
C ASP A 568 0.72 9.94 8.22
N TYR A 569 0.72 10.67 9.34
CA TYR A 569 1.82 10.61 10.29
C TYR A 569 1.47 9.66 11.43
N LYS A 570 2.47 8.93 11.90
CA LYS A 570 2.34 8.05 13.07
C LYS A 570 3.47 8.33 14.04
N ASN A 571 3.12 8.65 15.28
CA ASN A 571 4.06 8.65 16.40
C ASN A 571 4.35 7.18 16.77
N GLU A 572 5.60 6.76 16.58
CA GLU A 572 6.08 5.40 16.82
C GLU A 572 7.06 5.35 18.00
N SER A 573 7.10 6.40 18.82
CA SER A 573 8.06 6.54 19.92
C SER A 573 8.00 5.40 20.95
N GLU A 574 6.80 4.87 21.19
CA GLU A 574 6.57 3.73 22.09
C GLU A 574 6.82 2.37 21.42
N ASN A 575 6.86 2.32 20.08
CA ASN A 575 6.96 1.09 19.28
C ASN A 575 8.35 0.90 18.65
N ARG A 576 9.28 1.81 18.91
CA ARG A 576 10.64 1.78 18.36
C ARG A 576 11.63 1.69 19.50
N LEU A 577 12.76 1.05 19.25
CA LEU A 577 13.83 0.85 20.20
C LEU A 577 15.16 1.13 19.51
N ALA A 578 16.11 1.67 20.27
CA ALA A 578 17.47 1.87 19.81
C ALA A 578 18.12 0.53 19.41
N ASN A 579 18.94 0.55 18.35
CA ASN A 579 19.65 -0.61 17.79
C ASN A 579 18.78 -1.76 17.28
N ILE A 580 17.46 -1.58 17.15
CA ILE A 580 16.58 -2.55 16.50
C ILE A 580 16.35 -2.17 15.04
N ALA A 581 16.45 -3.16 14.15
CA ALA A 581 16.20 -2.99 12.72
C ALA A 581 14.71 -3.13 12.40
N TYR A 582 14.17 -2.15 11.68
CA TYR A 582 12.81 -2.14 11.19
C TYR A 582 12.81 -2.14 9.67
N LYS A 583 11.81 -2.74 9.03
CA LYS A 583 11.69 -2.78 7.57
C LYS A 583 10.52 -1.92 7.11
N ASN A 584 10.72 -1.09 6.08
CA ASN A 584 9.61 -0.40 5.44
C ASN A 584 8.82 -1.40 4.58
N ILE A 585 7.76 -1.96 5.19
CA ILE A 585 6.81 -2.86 4.53
C ILE A 585 5.64 -2.11 3.89
N THR A 586 5.63 -0.78 3.93
CA THR A 586 4.60 0.00 3.25
C THR A 586 4.87 -0.04 1.75
N LYS A 587 3.82 0.08 0.93
CA LYS A 587 3.94 0.03 -0.55
C LYS A 587 4.53 1.31 -1.17
N LYS A 588 5.07 2.22 -0.34
CA LYS A 588 5.63 3.52 -0.74
C LYS A 588 6.85 3.86 0.11
N PRO A 589 7.73 4.76 -0.33
CA PRO A 589 8.77 5.30 0.53
C PRO A 589 8.14 6.03 1.72
N ILE A 590 8.72 5.87 2.91
CA ILE A 590 8.27 6.58 4.13
C ILE A 590 9.34 7.58 4.56
N LEU A 591 8.94 8.69 5.17
CA LEU A 591 9.88 9.60 5.81
C LEU A 591 9.93 9.28 7.31
N VAL A 592 11.10 8.85 7.78
CA VAL A 592 11.34 8.57 9.20
C VAL A 592 12.05 9.76 9.82
N THR A 593 11.50 10.29 10.91
CA THR A 593 12.11 11.38 11.68
C THR A 593 12.33 10.98 13.12
N THR A 594 13.55 11.17 13.64
CA THR A 594 13.87 10.89 15.04
C THR A 594 14.99 11.79 15.55
N ASN A 595 15.03 12.05 16.85
CA ASN A 595 16.05 12.88 17.48
C ASN A 595 17.20 11.99 17.98
N ILE A 596 18.41 12.20 17.47
CA ILE A 596 19.57 11.36 17.81
C ILE A 596 20.50 12.11 18.77
N PRO A 597 21.03 11.46 19.82
CA PRO A 597 21.99 12.10 20.73
C PRO A 597 23.34 12.36 20.06
N SER A 598 24.18 13.17 20.72
CA SER A 598 25.56 13.40 20.29
C SER A 598 26.29 12.07 20.10
N SER A 599 26.99 11.91 18.97
CA SER A 599 27.66 10.67 18.53
C SER A 599 26.75 9.52 18.08
N GLY A 600 25.43 9.66 18.20
CA GLY A 600 24.49 8.71 17.60
C GLY A 600 24.42 8.86 16.08
N TYR A 601 23.98 7.79 15.44
CA TYR A 601 23.86 7.67 13.99
C TYR A 601 22.62 6.86 13.56
N PHE A 602 22.15 7.14 12.35
CA PHE A 602 21.06 6.43 11.67
C PHE A 602 21.61 5.66 10.48
N GLU A 603 21.12 4.44 10.28
CA GLU A 603 21.59 3.53 9.24
C GLU A 603 20.43 2.94 8.45
N VAL A 604 20.70 2.63 7.18
CA VAL A 604 19.78 1.92 6.30
C VAL A 604 20.47 0.74 5.64
N SER A 605 19.69 -0.24 5.19
CA SER A 605 20.21 -1.44 4.55
C SER A 605 19.18 -2.01 3.57
N SER A 606 19.61 -2.43 2.37
CA SER A 606 18.73 -3.07 1.39
C SER A 606 18.52 -4.56 1.65
N ASP A 607 19.44 -5.22 2.37
CA ASP A 607 19.46 -6.66 2.62
C ASP A 607 19.26 -7.02 4.11
N GLY A 608 19.30 -6.04 5.01
CA GLY A 608 19.24 -6.21 6.46
C GLY A 608 20.57 -6.65 7.10
N ILE A 609 21.62 -6.84 6.29
CA ILE A 609 22.92 -7.38 6.70
C ILE A 609 24.00 -6.31 6.55
N THR A 610 24.04 -5.62 5.41
CA THR A 610 25.01 -4.59 5.07
C THR A 610 24.43 -3.22 5.38
N TRP A 611 24.98 -2.54 6.37
CA TRP A 611 24.45 -1.26 6.88
C TRP A 611 25.25 -0.07 6.39
N GLN A 612 24.55 0.95 5.91
CA GLN A 612 25.12 2.23 5.51
C GLN A 612 24.69 3.33 6.46
N ARG A 613 25.66 4.04 7.03
CA ARG A 613 25.41 5.20 7.87
C ARG A 613 25.03 6.39 7.00
N VAL A 614 23.77 6.79 7.07
CA VAL A 614 23.22 7.89 6.28
C VAL A 614 23.31 9.22 7.00
N GLN A 615 23.35 9.22 8.35
CA GLN A 615 23.52 10.44 9.12
C GLN A 615 24.15 10.18 10.48
N GLN A 616 24.94 11.13 10.97
CA GLN A 616 25.57 11.12 12.29
C GLN A 616 25.43 12.50 12.94
N CYS A 617 25.11 12.54 14.23
CA CYS A 617 25.07 13.78 15.01
C CYS A 617 26.46 14.07 15.60
N SER A 618 27.09 15.19 15.20
CA SER A 618 28.49 15.50 15.52
C SER A 618 28.71 16.58 16.59
N GLY A 619 27.67 17.16 17.22
CA GLY A 619 27.91 18.22 18.20
C GLY A 619 26.77 18.68 19.11
N VAL A 620 25.50 18.65 18.67
CA VAL A 620 24.37 19.14 19.50
C VAL A 620 23.34 18.04 19.69
N SER A 621 23.16 17.61 20.94
CA SER A 621 22.22 16.57 21.33
C SER A 621 20.79 16.99 21.03
N GLY A 622 20.02 16.15 20.33
CA GLY A 622 18.58 16.37 20.12
C GLY A 622 18.19 16.99 18.77
N ALA A 623 19.09 17.13 17.80
CA ALA A 623 18.71 17.52 16.45
C ALA A 623 17.84 16.42 15.78
N PRO A 624 16.69 16.79 15.16
CA PRO A 624 15.89 15.83 14.41
C PRO A 624 16.63 15.42 13.13
N VAL A 625 16.67 14.13 12.88
CA VAL A 625 17.18 13.51 11.66
C VAL A 625 15.99 12.96 10.90
N SER A 626 15.85 13.38 9.64
CA SER A 626 14.75 12.99 8.76
C SER A 626 15.29 12.31 7.51
N ILE A 627 14.92 11.05 7.28
CA ILE A 627 15.47 10.22 6.20
C ILE A 627 14.32 9.52 5.47
N MET A 628 14.39 9.51 4.14
CA MET A 628 13.46 8.75 3.31
C MET A 628 13.92 7.30 3.20
N ILE A 629 13.03 6.37 3.58
CA ILE A 629 13.28 4.93 3.55
C ILE A 629 12.55 4.34 2.35
N PRO A 630 13.27 3.77 1.35
CA PRO A 630 12.64 3.10 0.23
C PRO A 630 11.77 1.91 0.65
N VAL A 631 10.90 1.47 -0.24
CA VAL A 631 10.12 0.24 -0.05
C VAL A 631 11.09 -0.93 0.10
N ASP A 632 10.80 -1.84 1.02
CA ASP A 632 11.59 -3.02 1.32
C ASP A 632 12.98 -2.80 1.93
N TRP A 633 13.32 -1.57 2.30
CA TRP A 633 14.58 -1.28 2.98
C TRP A 633 14.45 -1.36 4.50
N TRP A 634 15.53 -1.80 5.12
CA TRP A 634 15.73 -1.81 6.57
C TRP A 634 16.31 -0.49 7.05
N TYR A 635 15.96 -0.09 8.26
CA TYR A 635 16.45 1.12 8.90
C TYR A 635 16.55 0.94 10.41
N ARG A 636 17.50 1.64 11.04
CA ARG A 636 17.66 1.68 12.49
C ARG A 636 18.38 2.94 12.95
N ALA A 637 18.13 3.33 14.19
CA ALA A 637 18.93 4.34 14.88
C ALA A 637 19.74 3.67 15.99
N SER A 638 21.01 4.05 16.14
CA SER A 638 21.86 3.55 17.23
C SER A 638 21.39 4.01 18.61
N SER A 639 20.70 5.15 18.68
CA SER A 639 20.06 5.71 19.87
C SER A 639 19.10 6.83 19.45
N TYR A 640 18.06 7.11 20.24
CA TYR A 640 17.16 8.24 20.01
C TYR A 640 16.55 8.80 21.31
N PHE A 641 16.12 10.07 21.29
CA PHE A 641 15.42 10.74 22.39
C PHE A 641 13.93 10.72 22.17
N GLY A 642 13.22 9.74 22.74
CA GLY A 642 11.78 9.77 23.07
C GLY A 642 10.78 10.06 21.95
N ASN A 643 11.25 10.42 20.76
CA ASN A 643 10.49 10.94 19.63
C ASN A 643 10.95 10.19 18.39
N TRP A 644 10.03 9.39 17.85
CA TRP A 644 10.17 8.67 16.60
C TRP A 644 8.88 8.82 15.81
N MET A 645 8.98 9.35 14.61
CA MET A 645 7.83 9.61 13.75
C MET A 645 8.03 8.97 12.39
N GLU A 646 6.95 8.42 11.85
CA GLU A 646 6.91 7.89 10.49
C GLU A 646 5.80 8.57 9.72
N LEU A 647 6.15 9.17 8.59
CA LEU A 647 5.21 9.75 7.66
C LEU A 647 5.06 8.81 6.46
N LYS A 648 3.83 8.33 6.24
CA LYS A 648 3.48 7.23 5.33
C LYS A 648 2.63 7.67 4.14
#